data_AF-A0AAV5N535-F1
#
_entry.id   AF-A0AAV5N535-F1
#
_cell.length_a   1.000
_cell.length_b   1.000
_cell.length_c   1.000
_cell.angle_alpha   90.00
_cell.angle_beta   90.00
_cell.angle_gamma   90.00
#
_symmetry.space_group_name_H-M   'P 1'
#
loop_
_entity.id
_entity.type
_entity.pdbx_description
1 polymer ?
#
loop_
_entity_poly.entity_id
_entity_poly.type
_entity_poly.pdbx_seq_one_letter_code
_entity_poly.pdbx_strand_id
1 'polypeptide(L)'
;MAYFSYDGDKTPFTHYPFDFYSRFLGILPLESEYSLPKEMKFIVDPNDKNRFITLKQASPISLLWLMLYSSTKWDIPAIFRQKDEAQIEALETEAHYKLFMLALKRMEEKNPFSQADYAHYLRGECAAESIYFASVLLLTNIGIYKRYPIDSADIYKVTRRLLENGVLKTPNNTLLVRYFNNKIYNANRYIPSDDALWAREAVLNAEFKDAFYAMALEYIKASGVQYAQIAADVDDVNGLDNLIRLNDGYGYENYRLLVHTSSSSLDKQGFDGDVNRIRVLFKEKREKEKATTRLVGLDLLSMEHCRRFFDFLLDSSAPEKFAPLNAQTTVLHIHGDAGCGKADNNRSLCGYYFRNRIDQEKDDQFYKQLYRYLAKSYHNAQRFNALNSTTGIKQELPLSGLFDELFHYNSLTMESLRLLHFDITGPAGQGQIAYETKRNIASLIETLDKKPTSDAETYYAALTQKSVPFSICIGRACQARSFLSKKYPKIHFDTGLGSRPAVGAAGGCSSAKIYHLDQGFLHLDGLVDTNELQPVMNAVAYAEESAFSPLALQKIGAFTDAFNAMSEGEIEKGIREYINTYQYDTEIMLCQVPAMKDILKEIKKLDDKIPSCGRKGIFLAAFALLHNWRSLILGAYGQGVAHTDIQKESARMALLQTYSILHAEVPGLVEALLPKVSQLIAAAASASWERSIGKINHREQRSNLALVKFEGVRAPESIVYIKTESGKQ
;
A
#
# COMPACT_ATOMS: atom_id res chain seq x y z
N MET A 1 -31.00 1.47 17.29
CA MET A 1 -29.79 0.78 16.82
C MET A 1 -30.21 -0.07 15.65
N ALA A 2 -29.52 0.04 14.52
CA ALA A 2 -29.97 -0.53 13.26
C ALA A 2 -29.13 -1.78 12.94
N TYR A 3 -29.80 -2.92 12.88
CA TYR A 3 -29.28 -4.04 12.10
C TYR A 3 -29.37 -3.66 10.62
N PHE A 4 -28.40 -4.09 9.84
CA PHE A 4 -28.48 -4.05 8.38
C PHE A 4 -28.00 -5.38 7.84
N SER A 5 -28.57 -5.79 6.72
CA SER A 5 -28.10 -6.92 5.95
C SER A 5 -28.15 -6.60 4.47
N TYR A 6 -27.26 -7.26 3.77
CA TYR A 6 -27.30 -7.44 2.35
C TYR A 6 -27.96 -8.78 2.06
N ASP A 7 -29.18 -8.72 1.55
CA ASP A 7 -30.07 -9.83 1.22
C ASP A 7 -30.14 -10.10 -0.30
N GLY A 8 -29.36 -9.35 -1.09
CA GLY A 8 -29.26 -9.52 -2.55
C GLY A 8 -28.43 -10.72 -3.02
N ASP A 9 -28.62 -11.12 -4.28
CA ASP A 9 -27.72 -12.05 -4.98
C ASP A 9 -26.35 -11.41 -5.22
N LYS A 10 -25.29 -12.23 -5.26
CA LYS A 10 -23.89 -11.85 -5.56
C LYS A 10 -23.78 -10.60 -6.45
N THR A 11 -23.40 -9.45 -5.87
CA THR A 11 -23.32 -8.17 -6.59
C THR A 11 -21.88 -7.79 -6.90
N PRO A 12 -21.51 -7.64 -8.18
CA PRO A 12 -20.18 -7.20 -8.56
C PRO A 12 -19.95 -5.72 -8.20
N PHE A 13 -18.75 -5.40 -7.73
CA PHE A 13 -18.33 -4.00 -7.58
C PHE A 13 -18.09 -3.37 -8.96
N THR A 14 -18.10 -2.04 -9.04
CA THR A 14 -17.62 -1.32 -10.25
C THR A 14 -16.12 -1.49 -10.34
N HIS A 15 -15.62 -1.79 -11.53
CA HIS A 15 -14.19 -1.90 -11.78
C HIS A 15 -13.49 -0.55 -11.56
N TYR A 16 -12.38 -0.55 -10.82
CA TYR A 16 -11.57 0.64 -10.58
C TYR A 16 -10.26 0.55 -11.37
N PRO A 17 -10.13 1.26 -12.51
CA PRO A 17 -9.03 1.03 -13.45
C PRO A 17 -7.78 1.89 -13.18
N PHE A 18 -7.71 2.59 -12.05
CA PHE A 18 -6.65 3.56 -11.75
C PHE A 18 -5.74 3.07 -10.63
N ASP A 19 -4.45 3.41 -10.68
CA ASP A 19 -3.52 3.35 -9.54
C ASP A 19 -2.79 4.69 -9.50
N PHE A 20 -3.21 5.59 -8.59
CA PHE A 20 -2.65 6.94 -8.51
C PHE A 20 -1.27 6.99 -7.85
N TYR A 21 -0.85 5.90 -7.20
CA TYR A 21 0.49 5.78 -6.65
C TYR A 21 0.90 4.31 -6.53
N SER A 22 1.71 3.87 -7.49
CA SER A 22 2.29 2.53 -7.52
C SER A 22 3.76 2.55 -7.12
N ARG A 23 4.07 2.04 -5.92
CA ARG A 23 5.45 1.88 -5.46
C ARG A 23 6.08 0.67 -6.16
N PHE A 24 6.77 0.90 -7.28
CA PHE A 24 7.10 -0.15 -8.24
C PHE A 24 7.90 -1.32 -7.67
N LEU A 25 8.93 -1.03 -6.87
CA LEU A 25 9.75 -2.07 -6.21
C LEU A 25 8.95 -2.91 -5.21
N GLY A 26 7.78 -2.42 -4.80
CA GLY A 26 6.89 -3.08 -3.87
C GLY A 26 5.64 -3.71 -4.43
N ILE A 27 5.37 -3.54 -5.71
CA ILE A 27 4.09 -3.96 -6.27
C ILE A 27 4.03 -5.45 -6.56
N LEU A 28 5.15 -6.11 -6.83
CA LEU A 28 5.16 -7.54 -7.12
C LEU A 28 5.04 -8.35 -5.82
N PRO A 29 3.95 -9.11 -5.61
CA PRO A 29 3.76 -9.87 -4.39
C PRO A 29 4.70 -11.09 -4.35
N LEU A 30 4.89 -11.65 -3.15
CA LEU A 30 5.70 -12.87 -3.01
C LEU A 30 5.09 -14.05 -3.78
N GLU A 31 3.79 -14.23 -3.58
CA GLU A 31 2.90 -15.19 -4.22
C GLU A 31 1.74 -14.41 -4.84
N SER A 32 1.19 -14.91 -5.95
CA SER A 32 0.14 -14.19 -6.68
C SER A 32 -0.96 -15.16 -7.11
N GLU A 33 -2.19 -14.70 -7.01
CA GLU A 33 -3.36 -15.37 -7.57
C GLU A 33 -3.46 -15.16 -9.09
N TYR A 34 -2.71 -14.19 -9.65
CA TYR A 34 -2.70 -13.93 -11.08
C TYR A 34 -1.64 -14.78 -11.78
N SER A 35 -2.02 -15.30 -12.94
CA SER A 35 -1.12 -16.00 -13.87
C SER A 35 -1.14 -15.34 -15.23
N LEU A 36 -0.05 -15.50 -15.98
CA LEU A 36 0.05 -14.97 -17.33
C LEU A 36 -0.93 -15.68 -18.27
N PRO A 37 -1.81 -14.94 -18.96
CA PRO A 37 -2.83 -15.54 -19.82
C PRO A 37 -2.22 -16.19 -21.08
N LYS A 38 -1.08 -15.66 -21.53
CA LYS A 38 -0.32 -16.14 -22.69
C LYS A 38 1.17 -15.86 -22.48
N GLU A 39 2.01 -16.44 -23.33
CA GLU A 39 3.42 -16.11 -23.36
C GLU A 39 3.61 -14.65 -23.81
N MET A 40 4.46 -13.93 -23.08
CA MET A 40 4.75 -12.51 -23.31
C MET A 40 6.24 -12.33 -23.59
N LYS A 41 6.57 -11.57 -24.64
CA LYS A 41 7.95 -11.35 -25.08
C LYS A 41 8.26 -9.85 -25.02
N PHE A 42 9.03 -9.45 -24.02
CA PHE A 42 9.37 -8.06 -23.76
C PHE A 42 10.69 -7.68 -24.41
N ILE A 43 10.70 -6.67 -25.26
CA ILE A 43 11.94 -6.05 -25.74
C ILE A 43 12.50 -5.17 -24.61
N VAL A 44 13.75 -5.40 -24.21
CA VAL A 44 14.36 -4.71 -23.05
C VAL A 44 15.48 -3.75 -23.44
N ASP A 45 15.93 -3.80 -24.70
CA ASP A 45 17.01 -2.95 -25.20
C ASP A 45 16.54 -2.12 -26.40
N PRO A 46 16.59 -0.78 -26.33
CA PRO A 46 16.17 0.06 -27.46
C PRO A 46 17.11 -0.07 -28.67
N ASN A 47 18.36 -0.52 -28.48
CA ASN A 47 19.35 -0.66 -29.55
C ASN A 47 19.41 -2.08 -30.13
N ASP A 48 18.85 -3.08 -29.43
CA ASP A 48 18.80 -4.47 -29.90
C ASP A 48 17.42 -5.11 -29.68
N LYS A 49 16.61 -5.14 -30.74
CA LYS A 49 15.28 -5.76 -30.72
C LYS A 49 15.31 -7.28 -30.55
N ASN A 50 16.47 -7.91 -30.68
CA ASN A 50 16.63 -9.34 -30.43
C ASN A 50 16.93 -9.64 -28.95
N ARG A 51 17.18 -8.61 -28.14
CA ARG A 51 17.30 -8.77 -26.70
C ARG A 51 15.93 -8.64 -26.05
N PHE A 52 15.41 -9.78 -25.61
CA PHE A 52 14.08 -9.87 -25.02
C PHE A 52 14.04 -10.77 -23.78
N ILE A 53 13.02 -10.56 -22.97
CA ILE A 53 12.63 -11.44 -21.87
C ILE A 53 11.33 -12.13 -22.22
N THR A 54 11.29 -13.44 -22.04
CA THR A 54 10.09 -14.24 -22.23
C THR A 54 9.51 -14.62 -20.88
N LEU A 55 8.26 -14.22 -20.64
CA LEU A 55 7.48 -14.71 -19.51
C LEU A 55 6.50 -15.77 -20.03
N LYS A 56 6.61 -17.00 -19.51
CA LYS A 56 5.88 -18.18 -20.02
C LYS A 56 4.41 -18.13 -19.60
N GLN A 57 3.51 -18.59 -20.48
CA GLN A 57 2.09 -18.75 -20.20
C GLN A 57 1.84 -19.55 -18.91
N ALA A 58 0.75 -19.23 -18.21
CA ALA A 58 0.28 -19.87 -16.97
C ALA A 58 1.20 -19.69 -15.75
N SER A 59 2.41 -19.16 -15.92
CA SER A 59 3.29 -18.82 -14.79
C SER A 59 2.60 -17.78 -13.90
N PRO A 60 2.54 -18.01 -12.58
CA PRO A 60 2.05 -16.99 -11.67
C PRO A 60 2.95 -15.75 -11.67
N ILE A 61 2.34 -14.58 -11.49
CA ILE A 61 3.01 -13.28 -11.59
C ILE A 61 3.50 -12.87 -10.20
N SER A 62 4.63 -13.42 -9.75
CA SER A 62 5.14 -13.20 -8.38
C SER A 62 6.66 -13.25 -8.25
N LEU A 63 7.20 -12.74 -7.14
CA LEU A 63 8.63 -12.79 -6.84
C LEU A 63 9.21 -14.22 -6.79
N LEU A 64 8.43 -15.19 -6.32
CA LEU A 64 8.87 -16.59 -6.34
C LEU A 64 9.06 -17.08 -7.77
N TRP A 65 8.09 -16.83 -8.64
CA TRP A 65 8.15 -17.27 -10.03
C TRP A 65 9.18 -16.52 -10.87
N LEU A 66 9.51 -15.30 -10.48
CA LEU A 66 10.67 -14.60 -11.01
C LEU A 66 11.96 -15.40 -10.82
N MET A 67 12.12 -16.19 -9.76
CA MET A 67 13.32 -17.03 -9.55
C MET A 67 13.44 -18.19 -10.54
N LEU A 68 12.38 -18.47 -11.30
CA LEU A 68 12.29 -19.56 -12.25
C LEU A 68 12.10 -19.08 -13.70
N TYR A 69 12.07 -17.77 -13.95
CA TYR A 69 11.71 -17.21 -15.27
C TYR A 69 12.61 -17.71 -16.40
N SER A 70 13.92 -17.82 -16.13
CA SER A 70 14.95 -18.28 -17.06
C SER A 70 15.19 -19.80 -17.03
N SER A 71 14.44 -20.54 -16.21
CA SER A 71 14.65 -21.98 -16.04
C SER A 71 14.22 -22.76 -17.27
N THR A 72 15.14 -23.55 -17.82
CA THR A 72 14.89 -24.50 -18.92
C THR A 72 14.58 -25.91 -18.42
N LYS A 73 14.78 -26.17 -17.12
CA LYS A 73 14.54 -27.47 -16.48
C LYS A 73 13.07 -27.87 -16.49
N TRP A 74 12.17 -26.90 -16.50
CA TRP A 74 10.75 -27.11 -16.29
C TRP A 74 9.90 -26.60 -17.46
N ASP A 75 8.99 -27.44 -17.94
CA ASP A 75 7.90 -27.05 -18.84
C ASP A 75 6.72 -26.53 -18.01
N ILE A 76 6.86 -25.29 -17.52
CA ILE A 76 5.88 -24.62 -16.66
C ILE A 76 4.48 -24.66 -17.29
N PRO A 77 4.27 -24.31 -18.59
CA PRO A 77 2.95 -24.41 -19.21
C PRO A 77 2.35 -25.81 -19.20
N ALA A 78 3.14 -26.88 -19.40
CA ALA A 78 2.61 -28.25 -19.32
C ALA A 78 2.19 -28.62 -17.89
N ILE A 79 3.02 -28.27 -16.89
CA ILE A 79 2.78 -28.59 -15.48
C ILE A 79 1.48 -27.98 -14.97
N PHE A 80 1.26 -26.68 -15.23
CA PHE A 80 0.03 -26.00 -14.82
C PHE A 80 -1.20 -26.46 -15.60
N ARG A 81 -1.06 -26.85 -16.87
CA ARG A 81 -2.18 -27.43 -17.64
C ARG A 81 -2.60 -28.79 -17.11
N GLN A 82 -1.64 -29.62 -16.70
CA GLN A 82 -1.90 -30.94 -16.13
C GLN A 82 -2.34 -30.89 -14.67
N LYS A 83 -2.16 -29.73 -14.00
CA LYS A 83 -2.41 -29.55 -12.55
C LYS A 83 -1.68 -30.60 -11.72
N ASP A 84 -0.44 -30.91 -12.09
CA ASP A 84 0.40 -31.83 -11.34
C ASP A 84 0.88 -31.16 -10.05
N GLU A 85 0.12 -31.36 -8.97
CA GLU A 85 0.35 -30.76 -7.65
C GLU A 85 1.76 -31.07 -7.12
N ALA A 86 2.30 -32.26 -7.40
CA ALA A 86 3.62 -32.65 -6.92
C ALA A 86 4.73 -31.89 -7.65
N GLN A 87 4.59 -31.69 -8.97
CA GLN A 87 5.54 -30.88 -9.74
C GLN A 87 5.42 -29.38 -9.42
N ILE A 88 4.20 -28.87 -9.18
CA ILE A 88 3.98 -27.50 -8.73
C ILE A 88 4.66 -27.27 -7.36
N GLU A 89 4.47 -28.17 -6.40
CA GLU A 89 5.10 -28.09 -5.08
C GLU A 89 6.64 -28.15 -5.16
N ALA A 90 7.19 -28.97 -6.06
CA ALA A 90 8.63 -29.05 -6.30
C ALA A 90 9.20 -27.75 -6.92
N LEU A 91 8.46 -27.14 -7.86
CA LEU A 91 8.80 -25.85 -8.46
C LEU A 91 8.82 -24.74 -7.40
N GLU A 92 7.75 -24.62 -6.63
CA GLU A 92 7.63 -23.62 -5.56
C GLU A 92 8.75 -23.78 -4.53
N THR A 93 9.04 -25.02 -4.13
CA THR A 93 10.15 -25.33 -3.23
C THR A 93 11.49 -24.83 -3.82
N GLU A 94 11.77 -25.08 -5.10
CA GLU A 94 12.98 -24.58 -5.77
C GLU A 94 13.04 -23.04 -5.77
N ALA A 95 11.93 -22.37 -6.07
CA ALA A 95 11.81 -20.92 -6.07
C ALA A 95 12.09 -20.31 -4.68
N HIS A 96 11.50 -20.88 -3.62
CA HIS A 96 11.72 -20.42 -2.25
C HIS A 96 13.19 -20.50 -1.83
N TYR A 97 13.87 -21.60 -2.16
CA TYR A 97 15.29 -21.75 -1.86
C TYR A 97 16.14 -20.74 -2.65
N LYS A 98 15.86 -20.54 -3.94
CA LYS A 98 16.55 -19.52 -4.76
C LYS A 98 16.39 -18.12 -4.19
N LEU A 99 15.17 -17.75 -3.83
CA LEU A 99 14.88 -16.45 -3.23
C LEU A 99 15.63 -16.27 -1.90
N PHE A 100 15.61 -17.28 -1.03
CA PHE A 100 16.32 -17.21 0.25
C PHE A 100 17.85 -17.14 0.08
N MET A 101 18.41 -17.83 -0.93
CA MET A 101 19.84 -17.71 -1.25
C MET A 101 20.23 -16.28 -1.68
N LEU A 102 19.34 -15.55 -2.38
CA LEU A 102 19.57 -14.11 -2.67
C LEU A 102 19.58 -13.27 -1.38
N ALA A 103 18.70 -13.58 -0.42
CA ALA A 103 18.70 -12.91 0.89
C ALA A 103 20.02 -13.14 1.64
N LEU A 104 20.53 -14.38 1.65
CA LEU A 104 21.82 -14.73 2.25
C LEU A 104 22.98 -13.99 1.57
N LYS A 105 23.00 -13.96 0.22
CA LYS A 105 24.01 -13.21 -0.54
C LYS A 105 23.97 -11.72 -0.22
N ARG A 106 22.78 -11.13 -0.07
CA ARG A 106 22.65 -9.74 0.36
C ARG A 106 23.24 -9.50 1.74
N MET A 107 23.05 -10.43 2.69
CA MET A 107 23.69 -10.35 4.01
C MET A 107 25.21 -10.54 3.93
N GLU A 108 25.75 -11.23 2.94
CA GLU A 108 27.20 -11.30 2.72
C GLU A 108 27.78 -9.95 2.23
N GLU A 109 27.00 -9.17 1.46
CA GLU A 109 27.45 -7.96 0.77
C GLU A 109 27.09 -6.66 1.52
N LYS A 110 25.90 -6.59 2.12
CA LYS A 110 25.28 -5.37 2.65
C LYS A 110 24.53 -5.60 3.97
N ASN A 111 25.11 -6.34 4.90
CA ASN A 111 24.50 -6.58 6.21
C ASN A 111 24.28 -5.26 6.99
N PRO A 112 23.04 -4.89 7.35
CA PRO A 112 22.76 -3.68 8.12
C PRO A 112 23.46 -3.66 9.49
N PHE A 113 23.73 -4.83 10.09
CA PHE A 113 24.39 -4.94 11.39
C PHE A 113 25.92 -4.80 11.33
N SER A 114 26.55 -4.88 10.15
CA SER A 114 28.00 -4.74 10.00
C SER A 114 28.45 -3.35 9.55
N GLN A 115 27.51 -2.47 9.17
CA GLN A 115 27.82 -1.14 8.65
C GLN A 115 27.81 -0.07 9.75
N ALA A 116 28.74 0.88 9.67
CA ALA A 116 28.73 2.10 10.48
C ALA A 116 27.68 3.13 10.00
N ASP A 117 27.07 2.90 8.83
CA ASP A 117 26.06 3.78 8.26
C ASP A 117 24.71 3.59 8.97
N TYR A 118 24.37 4.57 9.80
CA TYR A 118 23.12 4.62 10.53
C TYR A 118 21.89 4.52 9.61
N ALA A 119 21.90 5.15 8.43
CA ALA A 119 20.74 5.15 7.53
C ALA A 119 20.47 3.76 6.94
N HIS A 120 21.52 3.01 6.59
CA HIS A 120 21.39 1.63 6.12
C HIS A 120 21.02 0.66 7.24
N TYR A 121 21.56 0.89 8.44
CA TYR A 121 21.16 0.15 9.64
C TYR A 121 19.65 0.31 9.92
N LEU A 122 19.14 1.55 9.87
CA LEU A 122 17.71 1.85 10.05
C LEU A 122 16.82 1.20 8.98
N ARG A 123 17.39 0.93 7.79
CA ARG A 123 16.66 0.46 6.61
C ARG A 123 17.06 -0.98 6.31
N GLY A 124 16.50 -1.94 7.04
CA GLY A 124 16.71 -3.37 6.79
C GLY A 124 16.98 -4.24 8.01
N GLU A 125 17.16 -3.66 9.22
CA GLU A 125 17.48 -4.44 10.43
C GLU A 125 16.50 -5.58 10.72
N CYS A 126 15.19 -5.39 10.53
CA CYS A 126 14.17 -6.40 10.86
C CYS A 126 14.18 -7.55 9.83
N ALA A 127 14.39 -7.22 8.55
CA ALA A 127 14.56 -8.22 7.50
C ALA A 127 15.88 -9.00 7.67
N ALA A 128 16.97 -8.31 8.00
CA ALA A 128 18.27 -8.89 8.29
C ALA A 128 18.25 -9.83 9.51
N GLU A 129 17.59 -9.42 10.59
CA GLU A 129 17.34 -10.26 11.76
C GLU A 129 16.56 -11.52 11.40
N SER A 130 15.54 -11.40 10.55
CA SER A 130 14.77 -12.54 10.08
C SER A 130 15.62 -13.54 9.28
N ILE A 131 16.52 -13.05 8.42
CA ILE A 131 17.48 -13.90 7.67
C ILE A 131 18.44 -14.60 8.64
N TYR A 132 18.89 -13.90 9.68
CA TYR A 132 19.74 -14.46 10.72
C TYR A 132 19.02 -15.55 11.53
N PHE A 133 17.81 -15.30 12.01
CA PHE A 133 17.01 -16.29 12.75
C PHE A 133 16.74 -17.54 11.91
N ALA A 134 16.39 -17.37 10.63
CA ALA A 134 16.26 -18.48 9.69
C ALA A 134 17.55 -19.29 9.60
N SER A 135 18.69 -18.63 9.42
CA SER A 135 20.00 -19.29 9.31
C SER A 135 20.37 -20.07 10.58
N VAL A 136 20.16 -19.48 11.76
CA VAL A 136 20.40 -20.15 13.06
C VAL A 136 19.55 -21.41 13.19
N LEU A 137 18.24 -21.32 12.92
CA LEU A 137 17.31 -22.44 13.05
C LEU A 137 17.61 -23.55 12.03
N LEU A 138 17.93 -23.19 10.78
CA LEU A 138 18.32 -24.14 9.72
C LEU A 138 19.56 -24.94 10.12
N LEU A 139 20.61 -24.27 10.62
CA LEU A 139 21.85 -24.92 11.06
C LEU A 139 21.61 -25.80 12.31
N THR A 140 20.79 -25.31 13.24
CA THR A 140 20.43 -26.05 14.46
C THR A 140 19.69 -27.35 14.12
N ASN A 141 18.79 -27.33 13.13
CA ASN A 141 18.03 -28.52 12.69
C ASN A 141 18.90 -29.67 12.17
N ILE A 142 20.15 -29.40 11.75
CA ILE A 142 21.11 -30.42 11.33
C ILE A 142 22.24 -30.63 12.34
N GLY A 143 22.08 -30.15 13.57
CA GLY A 143 23.03 -30.36 14.67
C GLY A 143 24.24 -29.42 14.67
N ILE A 144 24.23 -28.34 13.90
CA ILE A 144 25.28 -27.32 13.94
C ILE A 144 24.90 -26.24 14.96
N TYR A 145 25.47 -26.35 16.17
CA TYR A 145 25.22 -25.42 17.29
C TYR A 145 26.27 -24.31 17.44
N LYS A 146 27.09 -24.08 16.41
CA LYS A 146 28.07 -22.97 16.44
C LYS A 146 27.33 -21.63 16.50
N ARG A 147 27.70 -20.82 17.49
CA ARG A 147 27.15 -19.48 17.73
C ARG A 147 27.89 -18.49 16.85
N TYR A 148 27.18 -17.92 15.89
CA TYR A 148 27.71 -16.89 15.00
C TYR A 148 27.08 -15.55 15.37
N PRO A 149 27.88 -14.47 15.43
CA PRO A 149 27.35 -13.12 15.50
C PRO A 149 26.47 -12.76 14.29
N ILE A 150 25.51 -11.86 14.47
CA ILE A 150 24.60 -11.43 13.39
C ILE A 150 25.30 -10.58 12.32
N ASP A 151 26.36 -9.87 12.67
CA ASP A 151 27.20 -9.11 11.76
C ASP A 151 28.24 -9.99 11.02
N SER A 152 28.42 -11.25 11.44
CA SER A 152 29.40 -12.17 10.86
C SER A 152 28.91 -12.79 9.55
N ALA A 153 29.62 -12.52 8.44
CA ALA A 153 29.34 -13.10 7.12
C ALA A 153 29.36 -14.64 7.08
N ASP A 154 30.07 -15.30 8.02
CA ASP A 154 30.25 -16.76 8.03
C ASP A 154 28.95 -17.55 8.15
N ILE A 155 27.98 -17.09 8.96
CA ILE A 155 26.70 -17.82 9.13
C ILE A 155 25.94 -17.90 7.80
N TYR A 156 25.95 -16.81 7.04
CA TYR A 156 25.25 -16.71 5.77
C TYR A 156 25.94 -17.54 4.69
N LYS A 157 27.28 -17.46 4.62
CA LYS A 157 28.09 -18.29 3.70
C LYS A 157 27.92 -19.78 3.97
N VAL A 158 27.98 -20.20 5.24
CA VAL A 158 27.82 -21.62 5.62
C VAL A 158 26.41 -22.09 5.29
N THR A 159 25.38 -21.32 5.66
CA THR A 159 23.98 -21.66 5.36
C THR A 159 23.75 -21.79 3.87
N ARG A 160 24.24 -20.82 3.07
CA ARG A 160 24.10 -20.83 1.62
C ARG A 160 24.78 -22.04 0.97
N ARG A 161 26.02 -22.35 1.35
CA ARG A 161 26.74 -23.54 0.83
C ARG A 161 26.01 -24.85 1.14
N LEU A 162 25.43 -24.97 2.34
CA LEU A 162 24.69 -26.17 2.73
C LEU A 162 23.33 -26.29 2.03
N LEU A 163 22.70 -25.16 1.66
CA LEU A 163 21.53 -25.14 0.78
C LEU A 163 21.88 -25.52 -0.66
N GLU A 164 22.97 -24.96 -1.20
CA GLU A 164 23.49 -25.28 -2.54
C GLU A 164 23.77 -26.79 -2.67
N ASN A 165 24.42 -27.38 -1.66
CA ASN A 165 24.73 -28.81 -1.61
C ASN A 165 23.54 -29.72 -1.23
N GLY A 166 22.35 -29.14 -0.99
CA GLY A 166 21.13 -29.89 -0.68
C GLY A 166 21.02 -30.44 0.75
N VAL A 167 22.05 -30.27 1.59
CA VAL A 167 22.07 -30.77 2.98
C VAL A 167 20.93 -30.18 3.82
N LEU A 168 20.61 -28.90 3.58
CA LEU A 168 19.54 -28.21 4.30
C LEU A 168 18.15 -28.37 3.65
N LYS A 169 18.02 -29.08 2.51
CA LYS A 169 16.75 -29.23 1.78
C LYS A 169 15.88 -30.38 2.31
N THR A 170 15.48 -30.28 3.58
CA THR A 170 14.56 -31.23 4.23
C THR A 170 13.13 -30.67 4.27
N PRO A 171 12.07 -31.51 4.40
CA PRO A 171 10.70 -31.03 4.48
C PRO A 171 10.48 -29.96 5.57
N ASN A 172 11.04 -30.17 6.77
CA ASN A 172 10.94 -29.20 7.86
C ASN A 172 11.64 -27.87 7.54
N ASN A 173 12.80 -27.94 6.91
CA ASN A 173 13.55 -26.74 6.52
C ASN A 173 12.87 -26.01 5.35
N THR A 174 12.21 -26.73 4.44
CA THR A 174 11.39 -26.11 3.38
C THR A 174 10.29 -25.25 3.99
N LEU A 175 9.56 -25.79 4.98
CA LEU A 175 8.52 -25.03 5.69
C LEU A 175 9.09 -23.79 6.39
N LEU A 176 10.27 -23.92 6.99
CA LEU A 176 10.96 -22.81 7.64
C LEU A 176 11.37 -21.72 6.64
N VAL A 177 11.95 -22.10 5.50
CA VAL A 177 12.33 -21.15 4.43
C VAL A 177 11.10 -20.47 3.83
N ARG A 178 10.00 -21.20 3.59
CA ARG A 178 8.73 -20.60 3.15
C ARG A 178 8.22 -19.56 4.13
N TYR A 179 8.19 -19.91 5.42
CA TYR A 179 7.77 -19.01 6.48
C TYR A 179 8.62 -17.74 6.51
N PHE A 180 9.95 -17.87 6.52
CA PHE A 180 10.83 -16.71 6.58
C PHE A 180 10.83 -15.88 5.30
N ASN A 181 10.70 -16.46 4.11
CA ASN A 181 10.53 -15.68 2.88
C ASN A 181 9.27 -14.81 2.95
N ASN A 182 8.16 -15.34 3.48
CA ASN A 182 6.94 -14.56 3.70
C ASN A 182 7.19 -13.36 4.63
N LYS A 183 8.05 -13.50 5.64
CA LYS A 183 8.40 -12.41 6.56
C LYS A 183 9.39 -11.42 5.93
N ILE A 184 10.51 -11.91 5.39
CA ILE A 184 11.61 -11.09 4.84
C ILE A 184 11.13 -10.20 3.69
N TYR A 185 10.34 -10.78 2.78
CA TYR A 185 9.91 -10.11 1.56
C TYR A 185 8.49 -9.59 1.65
N ASN A 186 7.88 -9.38 2.83
CA ASN A 186 6.61 -8.67 2.92
C ASN A 186 6.56 -7.84 4.20
N ALA A 187 6.13 -6.57 4.06
CA ALA A 187 5.83 -5.74 5.23
C ALA A 187 4.76 -6.41 6.11
N ASN A 188 4.95 -6.41 7.42
CA ASN A 188 4.01 -7.03 8.36
C ASN A 188 4.15 -6.37 9.72
N ARG A 189 3.43 -6.90 10.72
CA ARG A 189 3.45 -6.41 12.11
C ARG A 189 4.86 -6.14 12.65
N TYR A 190 5.81 -7.00 12.30
CA TYR A 190 7.17 -7.00 12.82
C TYR A 190 8.21 -6.55 11.79
N ILE A 191 7.86 -6.40 10.51
CA ILE A 191 8.82 -6.01 9.46
C ILE A 191 8.26 -4.80 8.71
N PRO A 192 8.88 -3.62 8.86
CA PRO A 192 8.46 -2.41 8.14
C PRO A 192 8.58 -2.54 6.61
N SER A 193 7.88 -1.67 5.87
CA SER A 193 7.93 -1.67 4.40
C SER A 193 9.31 -1.37 3.84
N ASP A 194 10.07 -0.49 4.49
CA ASP A 194 11.40 -0.11 4.02
C ASP A 194 12.42 -1.24 4.22
N ASP A 195 12.25 -2.08 5.25
CA ASP A 195 13.04 -3.30 5.46
C ASP A 195 12.73 -4.38 4.42
N ALA A 196 11.46 -4.58 4.09
CA ALA A 196 11.06 -5.51 3.05
C ALA A 196 11.51 -5.03 1.65
N LEU A 197 11.51 -3.71 1.40
CA LEU A 197 12.11 -3.10 0.22
C LEU A 197 13.61 -3.35 0.16
N TRP A 198 14.32 -3.16 1.28
CA TRP A 198 15.74 -3.48 1.37
C TRP A 198 15.98 -4.95 0.97
N ALA A 199 15.19 -5.90 1.45
CA ALA A 199 15.35 -7.30 1.02
C ALA A 199 15.07 -7.51 -0.49
N ARG A 200 14.04 -6.86 -1.03
CA ARG A 200 13.67 -6.93 -2.45
C ARG A 200 14.68 -6.30 -3.39
N GLU A 201 15.42 -5.28 -2.96
CA GLU A 201 16.51 -4.71 -3.75
C GLU A 201 17.58 -5.76 -4.10
N ALA A 202 17.70 -6.88 -3.36
CA ALA A 202 18.59 -7.99 -3.73
C ALA A 202 18.20 -8.63 -5.09
N VAL A 203 16.92 -8.56 -5.42
CA VAL A 203 16.34 -9.10 -6.66
C VAL A 203 16.63 -8.18 -7.84
N LEU A 204 16.81 -6.88 -7.63
CA LEU A 204 17.06 -5.89 -8.70
C LEU A 204 18.51 -5.89 -9.22
N ASN A 205 19.25 -6.97 -9.01
CA ASN A 205 20.56 -7.14 -9.60
C ASN A 205 20.44 -7.35 -11.13
N ALA A 206 21.57 -7.27 -11.85
CA ALA A 206 21.59 -7.32 -13.31
C ALA A 206 20.94 -8.58 -13.93
N GLU A 207 20.83 -9.68 -13.18
CA GLU A 207 20.23 -10.93 -13.67
C GLU A 207 18.71 -10.81 -13.79
N PHE A 208 18.04 -10.25 -12.79
CA PHE A 208 16.57 -10.26 -12.71
C PHE A 208 15.91 -8.89 -12.93
N LYS A 209 16.67 -7.78 -13.00
CA LYS A 209 16.11 -6.41 -13.05
C LYS A 209 15.02 -6.23 -14.11
N ASP A 210 15.34 -6.52 -15.37
CA ASP A 210 14.43 -6.34 -16.50
C ASP A 210 13.23 -7.32 -16.40
N ALA A 211 13.45 -8.54 -15.89
CA ALA A 211 12.39 -9.53 -15.70
C ALA A 211 11.44 -9.14 -14.56
N PHE A 212 11.98 -8.55 -13.48
CA PHE A 212 11.19 -7.97 -12.40
C PHE A 212 10.33 -6.84 -12.95
N TYR A 213 10.88 -5.94 -13.77
CA TYR A 213 10.11 -4.84 -14.37
C TYR A 213 8.96 -5.35 -15.23
N ALA A 214 9.23 -6.30 -16.14
CA ALA A 214 8.20 -6.90 -16.98
C ALA A 214 7.11 -7.59 -16.14
N MET A 215 7.49 -8.35 -15.12
CA MET A 215 6.55 -9.07 -14.27
C MET A 215 5.74 -8.14 -13.37
N ALA A 216 6.32 -7.05 -12.86
CA ALA A 216 5.62 -6.04 -12.09
C ALA A 216 4.60 -5.27 -12.94
N LEU A 217 4.92 -4.95 -14.20
CA LEU A 217 3.97 -4.34 -15.15
C LEU A 217 2.80 -5.28 -15.46
N GLU A 218 3.08 -6.57 -15.69
CA GLU A 218 2.03 -7.58 -15.89
C GLU A 218 1.16 -7.74 -14.64
N TYR A 219 1.74 -7.63 -13.44
CA TYR A 219 0.98 -7.69 -12.19
C TYR A 219 0.00 -6.52 -12.07
N ILE A 220 0.47 -5.29 -12.29
CA ILE A 220 -0.38 -4.08 -12.29
C ILE A 220 -1.53 -4.27 -13.28
N LYS A 221 -1.24 -4.73 -14.51
CA LYS A 221 -2.28 -4.97 -15.52
C LYS A 221 -3.24 -6.09 -15.13
N ALA A 222 -2.74 -7.21 -14.60
CA ALA A 222 -3.56 -8.36 -14.20
C ALA A 222 -4.50 -8.04 -13.03
N SER A 223 -4.10 -7.10 -12.15
CA SER A 223 -4.98 -6.50 -11.12
C SER A 223 -6.09 -5.59 -11.68
N GLY A 224 -6.13 -5.42 -13.01
CA GLY A 224 -7.13 -4.63 -13.71
C GLY A 224 -6.78 -3.13 -13.79
N VAL A 225 -5.58 -2.71 -13.43
CA VAL A 225 -5.15 -1.31 -13.59
C VAL A 225 -4.88 -1.01 -15.05
N GLN A 226 -5.59 -0.03 -15.60
CA GLN A 226 -5.39 0.50 -16.95
C GLN A 226 -4.60 1.80 -16.93
N TYR A 227 -4.68 2.57 -15.85
CA TYR A 227 -4.04 3.89 -15.70
C TYR A 227 -3.21 3.88 -14.42
N ALA A 228 -1.89 3.97 -14.53
CA ALA A 228 -0.99 3.88 -13.37
C ALA A 228 -0.02 5.07 -13.30
N GLN A 229 0.23 5.58 -12.11
CA GLN A 229 1.36 6.47 -11.81
C GLN A 229 2.39 5.66 -11.02
N ILE A 230 3.47 5.27 -11.69
CA ILE A 230 4.48 4.38 -11.16
C ILE A 230 5.65 5.22 -10.63
N ALA A 231 5.90 5.14 -9.32
CA ALA A 231 7.02 5.80 -8.67
C ALA A 231 8.28 4.93 -8.78
N ALA A 232 9.35 5.51 -9.31
CA ALA A 232 10.66 4.86 -9.47
C ALA A 232 11.81 5.83 -9.18
N ASP A 233 12.96 5.27 -8.85
CA ASP A 233 14.19 6.02 -8.60
C ASP A 233 14.70 6.68 -9.90
N VAL A 234 15.45 7.77 -9.77
CA VAL A 234 16.08 8.46 -10.90
C VAL A 234 16.92 7.52 -11.78
N ASP A 235 17.55 6.50 -11.19
CA ASP A 235 18.35 5.51 -11.92
C ASP A 235 17.51 4.48 -12.69
N ASP A 236 16.24 4.31 -12.31
CA ASP A 236 15.35 3.28 -12.83
C ASP A 236 14.33 3.85 -13.85
N VAL A 237 14.01 5.15 -13.78
CA VAL A 237 13.02 5.80 -14.64
C VAL A 237 13.29 5.57 -16.13
N ASN A 238 14.54 5.70 -16.59
CA ASN A 238 14.88 5.54 -18.01
C ASN A 238 14.69 4.09 -18.48
N GLY A 239 15.11 3.11 -17.67
CA GLY A 239 14.93 1.69 -18.00
C GLY A 239 13.46 1.33 -18.07
N LEU A 240 12.66 1.81 -17.12
CA LEU A 240 11.22 1.56 -17.08
C LEU A 240 10.46 2.28 -18.21
N ASP A 241 10.78 3.54 -18.50
CA ASP A 241 10.19 4.29 -19.63
C ASP A 241 10.45 3.58 -20.96
N ASN A 242 11.69 3.13 -21.18
CA ASN A 242 12.07 2.37 -22.37
C ASN A 242 11.33 1.04 -22.44
N LEU A 243 11.28 0.27 -21.35
CA LEU A 243 10.58 -1.00 -21.32
C LEU A 243 9.10 -0.84 -21.67
N ILE A 244 8.43 0.15 -21.10
CA ILE A 244 7.01 0.40 -21.41
C ILE A 244 6.86 0.77 -22.89
N ARG A 245 7.64 1.74 -23.38
CA ARG A 245 7.55 2.23 -24.77
C ARG A 245 7.87 1.16 -25.82
N LEU A 246 8.90 0.35 -25.59
CA LEU A 246 9.30 -0.71 -26.52
C LEU A 246 8.25 -1.82 -26.63
N ASN A 247 7.35 -1.91 -25.65
CA ASN A 247 6.29 -2.89 -25.57
C ASN A 247 4.89 -2.22 -25.58
N ASP A 248 4.78 -1.03 -26.18
CA ASP A 248 3.49 -0.42 -26.52
C ASP A 248 2.67 -1.41 -27.37
N GLY A 249 1.38 -1.58 -27.05
CA GLY A 249 0.52 -2.63 -27.59
C GLY A 249 0.28 -3.79 -26.62
N TYR A 250 1.00 -3.86 -25.50
CA TYR A 250 0.71 -4.80 -24.41
C TYR A 250 -0.27 -4.25 -23.36
N GLY A 251 -0.82 -3.05 -23.56
CA GLY A 251 -1.82 -2.44 -22.68
C GLY A 251 -1.27 -1.47 -21.64
N TYR A 252 -0.05 -0.97 -21.82
CA TYR A 252 0.65 -0.08 -20.88
C TYR A 252 0.66 1.40 -21.32
N GLU A 253 -0.11 1.74 -22.34
CA GLU A 253 -0.03 3.03 -23.03
C GLU A 253 -0.40 4.19 -22.10
N ASN A 254 -1.16 3.91 -21.06
CA ASN A 254 -1.64 4.86 -20.06
C ASN A 254 -0.81 4.85 -18.76
N TYR A 255 0.26 4.07 -18.69
CA TYR A 255 1.15 4.08 -17.53
C TYR A 255 2.07 5.29 -17.63
N ARG A 256 2.22 5.99 -16.52
CA ARG A 256 3.00 7.21 -16.34
C ARG A 256 3.99 7.02 -15.20
N LEU A 257 5.07 7.78 -15.23
CA LEU A 257 6.16 7.66 -14.27
C LEU A 257 6.23 8.91 -13.39
N LEU A 258 6.47 8.67 -12.10
CA LEU A 258 6.90 9.67 -11.13
C LEU A 258 8.34 9.33 -10.75
N VAL A 259 9.22 10.32 -10.78
CA VAL A 259 10.57 10.15 -10.24
C VAL A 259 10.56 10.52 -8.76
N HIS A 260 10.95 9.59 -7.89
CA HIS A 260 10.97 9.86 -6.46
C HIS A 260 12.34 10.39 -6.00
N THR A 261 12.33 11.23 -4.97
CA THR A 261 13.56 11.55 -4.24
C THR A 261 14.07 10.31 -3.52
N SER A 262 15.37 10.25 -3.27
CA SER A 262 16.01 9.27 -2.39
C SER A 262 15.48 9.36 -0.94
N SER A 263 15.79 8.35 -0.11
CA SER A 263 15.15 8.11 1.20
C SER A 263 15.12 9.31 2.16
N SER A 264 14.16 9.29 3.09
CA SER A 264 13.94 10.32 4.11
C SER A 264 15.08 10.55 5.11
N SER A 265 16.12 9.71 5.09
CA SER A 265 17.29 9.76 5.98
C SER A 265 18.49 10.51 5.38
N LEU A 266 18.37 11.08 4.18
CA LEU A 266 19.45 11.86 3.59
C LEU A 266 19.72 13.15 4.38
N ASP A 267 21.00 13.50 4.49
CA ASP A 267 21.37 14.83 4.94
C ASP A 267 21.03 15.88 3.86
N LYS A 268 21.24 17.15 4.21
CA LYS A 268 20.94 18.28 3.31
C LYS A 268 21.70 18.18 1.98
N GLN A 269 22.96 17.74 2.01
CA GLN A 269 23.81 17.68 0.82
C GLN A 269 23.39 16.53 -0.10
N GLY A 270 23.06 15.37 0.48
CA GLY A 270 22.51 14.23 -0.24
C GLY A 270 21.19 14.58 -0.93
N PHE A 271 20.28 15.25 -0.20
CA PHE A 271 19.00 15.70 -0.76
C PHE A 271 19.20 16.68 -1.93
N ASP A 272 20.07 17.69 -1.77
CA ASP A 272 20.35 18.66 -2.83
C ASP A 272 20.99 17.98 -4.06
N GLY A 273 21.87 17.00 -3.85
CA GLY A 273 22.46 16.20 -4.93
C GLY A 273 21.43 15.40 -5.71
N ASP A 274 20.51 14.76 -4.99
CA ASP A 274 19.43 13.94 -5.55
C ASP A 274 18.43 14.77 -6.38
N VAL A 275 17.97 15.89 -5.81
CA VAL A 275 17.11 16.86 -6.48
C VAL A 275 17.75 17.45 -7.74
N ASN A 276 19.08 17.67 -7.73
CA ASN A 276 19.81 18.09 -8.92
C ASN A 276 19.85 17.02 -10.02
N ARG A 277 19.96 15.72 -9.69
CA ARG A 277 19.87 14.63 -10.67
C ARG A 277 18.48 14.57 -11.32
N ILE A 278 17.43 14.72 -10.51
CA ILE A 278 16.05 14.81 -11.01
C ILE A 278 15.89 15.98 -11.98
N ARG A 279 16.46 17.15 -11.66
CA ARG A 279 16.45 18.31 -12.56
C ARG A 279 17.10 18.01 -13.91
N VAL A 280 18.24 17.30 -13.91
CA VAL A 280 18.94 16.90 -15.14
C VAL A 280 18.06 15.95 -15.95
N LEU A 281 17.46 14.95 -15.31
CA LEU A 281 16.55 14.00 -15.98
C LEU A 281 15.40 14.72 -16.70
N PHE A 282 14.70 15.63 -16.01
CA PHE A 282 13.61 16.41 -16.63
C PHE A 282 14.09 17.27 -17.80
N LYS A 283 15.28 17.88 -17.70
CA LYS A 283 15.87 18.65 -18.79
C LYS A 283 16.16 17.76 -19.99
N GLU A 284 16.79 16.61 -19.79
CA GLU A 284 17.11 15.67 -20.87
C GLU A 284 15.86 15.13 -21.57
N LYS A 285 14.84 14.71 -20.81
CA LYS A 285 13.57 14.24 -21.36
C LYS A 285 12.86 15.33 -22.15
N ARG A 286 12.92 16.58 -21.70
CA ARG A 286 12.37 17.73 -22.43
C ARG A 286 13.09 18.01 -23.74
N GLU A 287 14.41 17.95 -23.75
CA GLU A 287 15.22 18.29 -24.92
C GLU A 287 15.19 17.17 -25.99
N LYS A 288 15.15 15.90 -25.56
CA LYS A 288 15.32 14.75 -26.45
C LYS A 288 14.02 13.97 -26.73
N GLU A 289 13.07 13.98 -25.81
CA GLU A 289 11.96 13.00 -25.77
C GLU A 289 10.61 13.60 -25.39
N LYS A 290 10.41 14.93 -25.54
CA LYS A 290 9.24 15.65 -25.02
C LYS A 290 7.90 14.98 -25.36
N ALA A 291 7.72 14.56 -26.62
CA ALA A 291 6.46 13.99 -27.11
C ALA A 291 6.27 12.50 -26.74
N THR A 292 7.32 11.80 -26.32
CA THR A 292 7.33 10.34 -26.15
C THR A 292 7.58 9.88 -24.73
N THR A 293 8.08 10.77 -23.86
CA THR A 293 8.35 10.44 -22.46
C THR A 293 7.06 10.19 -21.68
N ARG A 294 7.13 9.21 -20.77
CA ARG A 294 6.05 8.88 -19.83
C ARG A 294 6.22 9.54 -18.46
N LEU A 295 7.30 10.30 -18.24
CA LEU A 295 7.56 11.03 -17.00
C LEU A 295 6.59 12.21 -16.88
N VAL A 296 5.76 12.20 -15.83
CA VAL A 296 4.72 13.22 -15.61
C VAL A 296 4.87 13.97 -14.29
N GLY A 297 5.79 13.58 -13.42
CA GLY A 297 5.80 14.13 -12.08
C GLY A 297 6.95 13.68 -11.20
N LEU A 298 6.87 14.14 -9.95
CA LEU A 298 7.84 13.93 -8.89
C LEU A 298 7.14 13.32 -7.67
N ASP A 299 7.88 12.52 -6.92
CA ASP A 299 7.44 11.92 -5.67
C ASP A 299 8.42 12.29 -4.53
N LEU A 300 7.94 13.02 -3.53
CA LEU A 300 8.73 13.41 -2.36
C LEU A 300 8.50 12.39 -1.23
N LEU A 301 9.52 11.57 -0.95
CA LEU A 301 9.46 10.54 0.09
C LEU A 301 9.51 11.09 1.53
N SER A 302 9.86 12.37 1.73
CA SER A 302 10.03 12.96 3.07
C SER A 302 9.57 14.41 3.18
N MET A 303 8.63 14.68 4.10
CA MET A 303 8.20 16.03 4.45
C MET A 303 9.25 16.84 5.23
N GLU A 304 10.30 16.21 5.77
CA GLU A 304 11.38 16.93 6.48
C GLU A 304 12.16 17.88 5.54
N HIS A 305 12.10 17.63 4.23
CA HIS A 305 12.75 18.46 3.21
C HIS A 305 11.77 19.28 2.36
N CYS A 306 10.49 19.35 2.73
CA CYS A 306 9.45 20.00 1.90
C CYS A 306 9.80 21.44 1.53
N ARG A 307 10.37 22.24 2.44
CA ARG A 307 10.81 23.61 2.13
C ARG A 307 11.86 23.62 1.02
N ARG A 308 12.90 22.81 1.13
CA ARG A 308 13.97 22.71 0.13
C ARG A 308 13.42 22.22 -1.21
N PHE A 309 12.51 21.25 -1.17
CA PHE A 309 11.82 20.77 -2.36
C PHE A 309 10.99 21.87 -3.03
N PHE A 310 10.26 22.68 -2.26
CA PHE A 310 9.48 23.78 -2.82
C PHE A 310 10.35 24.93 -3.30
N ASP A 311 11.45 25.24 -2.62
CA ASP A 311 12.47 26.18 -3.10
C ASP A 311 13.02 25.72 -4.45
N PHE A 312 13.30 24.43 -4.59
CA PHE A 312 13.73 23.84 -5.85
C PHE A 312 12.67 23.96 -6.97
N LEU A 313 11.40 23.74 -6.65
CA LEU A 313 10.29 23.88 -7.60
C LEU A 313 10.01 25.34 -8.01
N LEU A 314 10.35 26.31 -7.16
CA LEU A 314 10.06 27.74 -7.34
C LEU A 314 11.28 28.59 -7.71
N ASP A 315 12.48 28.01 -7.80
CA ASP A 315 13.67 28.74 -8.27
C ASP A 315 13.36 29.50 -9.57
N SER A 316 13.91 30.71 -9.72
CA SER A 316 13.54 31.82 -10.62
C SER A 316 13.46 31.53 -12.14
N SER A 317 13.54 30.26 -12.55
CA SER A 317 13.34 29.74 -13.91
C SER A 317 12.59 28.38 -13.96
N ALA A 318 11.87 28.00 -12.90
CA ALA A 318 11.45 26.62 -12.64
C ALA A 318 10.08 26.11 -13.18
N PRO A 319 9.02 26.93 -13.37
CA PRO A 319 7.75 26.40 -13.88
C PRO A 319 7.86 25.81 -15.29
N GLU A 320 8.70 26.40 -16.15
CA GLU A 320 8.98 25.87 -17.49
C GLU A 320 9.80 24.58 -17.44
N LYS A 321 10.69 24.40 -16.46
CA LYS A 321 11.57 23.21 -16.35
C LYS A 321 10.80 21.95 -15.99
N PHE A 322 9.73 22.10 -15.20
CA PHE A 322 8.80 21.04 -14.87
C PHE A 322 7.46 21.21 -15.58
N ALA A 323 7.37 22.01 -16.65
CA ALA A 323 6.12 22.09 -17.40
C ALA A 323 5.75 20.70 -17.95
N PRO A 324 4.45 20.38 -18.06
CA PRO A 324 4.00 19.05 -18.43
C PRO A 324 4.63 18.61 -19.76
N LEU A 325 5.28 17.44 -19.77
CA LEU A 325 5.90 16.91 -20.98
C LEU A 325 4.84 16.23 -21.87
N ASN A 326 3.95 15.46 -21.25
CA ASN A 326 2.84 14.76 -21.89
C ASN A 326 1.66 14.55 -20.93
N ALA A 327 1.33 15.60 -20.17
CA ALA A 327 0.26 15.62 -19.18
C ALA A 327 -0.45 16.99 -19.18
N GLN A 328 -1.57 17.12 -18.46
CA GLN A 328 -2.22 18.43 -18.24
C GLN A 328 -1.47 19.24 -17.17
N THR A 329 -0.93 18.54 -16.17
CA THR A 329 -0.16 19.10 -15.07
C THR A 329 1.02 18.20 -14.76
N THR A 330 2.02 18.75 -14.10
CA THR A 330 3.08 17.98 -13.47
C THR A 330 2.62 17.56 -12.09
N VAL A 331 2.57 16.26 -11.87
CA VAL A 331 2.11 15.68 -10.61
C VAL A 331 3.20 15.80 -9.56
N LEU A 332 2.85 16.32 -8.38
CA LEU A 332 3.70 16.38 -7.21
C LEU A 332 3.07 15.50 -6.12
N HIS A 333 3.57 14.28 -5.98
CA HIS A 333 3.17 13.38 -4.90
C HIS A 333 4.06 13.64 -3.68
N ILE A 334 3.47 13.72 -2.49
CA ILE A 334 4.19 13.98 -1.23
C ILE A 334 3.74 12.97 -0.17
N HIS A 335 4.67 12.21 0.38
CA HIS A 335 4.39 11.25 1.46
C HIS A 335 4.06 11.96 2.78
N GLY A 336 2.82 11.82 3.25
CA GLY A 336 2.34 12.39 4.50
C GLY A 336 2.46 11.49 5.73
N ASP A 337 2.79 10.22 5.56
CA ASP A 337 3.02 9.30 6.66
C ASP A 337 4.44 9.39 7.21
N ALA A 338 4.61 8.81 8.40
CA ALA A 338 5.92 8.61 8.98
C ALA A 338 6.14 7.14 9.32
N GLY A 339 7.36 6.68 9.08
CA GLY A 339 7.80 5.36 9.50
C GLY A 339 7.88 5.23 11.02
N CYS A 340 7.68 4.02 11.50
CA CYS A 340 7.72 3.64 12.91
C CYS A 340 9.14 3.39 13.46
N GLY A 341 10.13 3.09 12.61
CA GLY A 341 11.48 2.66 13.00
C GLY A 341 12.49 3.78 13.29
N LYS A 342 12.07 4.93 13.83
CA LYS A 342 12.97 6.08 14.09
C LYS A 342 13.55 6.14 15.51
N ALA A 343 12.91 5.50 16.50
CA ALA A 343 13.31 5.60 17.91
C ALA A 343 14.20 4.44 18.37
N ASP A 344 15.12 4.69 19.31
CA ASP A 344 16.06 3.70 19.84
C ASP A 344 15.38 2.54 20.59
N ASN A 345 14.17 2.77 21.10
CA ASN A 345 13.35 1.77 21.77
C ASN A 345 12.39 1.02 20.84
N ASN A 346 12.43 1.30 19.53
CA ASN A 346 11.50 0.78 18.54
C ASN A 346 12.26 0.12 17.39
N ARG A 347 12.95 -0.98 17.72
CA ARG A 347 13.97 -1.67 16.90
C ARG A 347 13.68 -3.15 16.74
N SER A 348 14.42 -3.82 15.85
CA SER A 348 14.53 -5.29 15.86
C SER A 348 15.01 -5.80 17.23
N LEU A 349 14.83 -7.08 17.56
CA LEU A 349 15.18 -7.60 18.89
C LEU A 349 16.69 -7.46 19.18
N CYS A 350 17.53 -7.80 18.20
CA CYS A 350 18.98 -7.63 18.22
C CYS A 350 19.35 -6.15 18.16
N GLY A 351 18.67 -5.36 17.32
CA GLY A 351 18.89 -3.93 17.25
C GLY A 351 18.64 -3.23 18.59
N TYR A 352 17.56 -3.59 19.28
CA TYR A 352 17.24 -3.10 20.62
C TYR A 352 18.32 -3.46 21.62
N TYR A 353 18.80 -4.72 21.63
CA TYR A 353 19.93 -5.12 22.45
C TYR A 353 21.17 -4.26 22.17
N PHE A 354 21.56 -4.12 20.91
CA PHE A 354 22.78 -3.40 20.57
C PHE A 354 22.72 -1.91 20.88
N ARG A 355 21.54 -1.30 20.82
CA ARG A 355 21.31 0.12 21.15
C ARG A 355 21.31 0.39 22.66
N ASN A 356 20.89 -0.59 23.46
CA ASN A 356 20.68 -0.41 24.89
C ASN A 356 21.67 -1.19 25.76
N ARG A 357 22.59 -1.97 25.16
CA ARG A 357 23.62 -2.69 25.91
C ARG A 357 24.61 -1.73 26.57
N ILE A 358 24.91 -2.00 27.84
CA ILE A 358 25.87 -1.22 28.62
C ILE A 358 27.30 -1.72 28.37
N ASP A 359 27.46 -3.02 28.16
CA ASP A 359 28.76 -3.70 28.07
C ASP A 359 28.82 -4.61 26.84
N GLN A 360 29.79 -4.36 25.96
CA GLN A 360 30.01 -5.13 24.72
C GLN A 360 30.68 -6.49 24.99
N GLU A 361 31.36 -6.67 26.12
CA GLU A 361 32.06 -7.93 26.45
C GLU A 361 31.08 -9.10 26.67
N LYS A 362 29.78 -8.82 26.75
CA LYS A 362 28.73 -9.81 27.00
C LYS A 362 28.01 -10.32 25.76
N ASP A 363 28.46 -9.92 24.57
CA ASP A 363 27.86 -10.33 23.30
C ASP A 363 27.85 -11.88 23.14
N ASP A 364 28.88 -12.58 23.62
CA ASP A 364 28.92 -14.05 23.64
C ASP A 364 27.81 -14.68 24.48
N GLN A 365 27.47 -14.05 25.61
CA GLN A 365 26.37 -14.49 26.46
C GLN A 365 25.03 -14.18 25.80
N PHE A 366 24.89 -13.01 25.16
CA PHE A 366 23.70 -12.65 24.40
C PHE A 366 23.40 -13.69 23.32
N TYR A 367 24.36 -13.99 22.44
CA TYR A 367 24.15 -14.99 21.38
C TYR A 367 23.84 -16.38 21.94
N LYS A 368 24.44 -16.76 23.08
CA LYS A 368 24.09 -18.02 23.76
C LYS A 368 22.63 -18.07 24.19
N GLN A 369 22.11 -16.99 24.75
CA GLN A 369 20.71 -16.92 25.18
C GLN A 369 19.75 -16.80 23.99
N LEU A 370 20.11 -16.02 22.98
CA LEU A 370 19.34 -15.86 21.75
C LEU A 370 19.15 -17.20 21.03
N TYR A 371 20.20 -18.01 20.87
CA TYR A 371 20.09 -19.33 20.24
C TYR A 371 19.10 -20.25 20.99
N ARG A 372 19.17 -20.28 22.33
CA ARG A 372 18.25 -21.05 23.17
C ARG A 372 16.82 -20.54 23.05
N TYR A 373 16.67 -19.22 23.00
CA TYR A 373 15.40 -18.54 22.83
C TYR A 373 14.75 -18.93 21.50
N LEU A 374 15.48 -18.81 20.38
CA LEU A 374 15.01 -19.17 19.05
C LEU A 374 14.59 -20.65 18.98
N ALA A 375 15.42 -21.56 19.50
CA ALA A 375 15.11 -22.99 19.50
C ALA A 375 13.84 -23.30 20.33
N LYS A 376 13.71 -22.69 21.52
CA LYS A 376 12.51 -22.85 22.36
C LYS A 376 11.25 -22.36 21.64
N SER A 377 11.27 -21.14 21.10
CA SER A 377 10.11 -20.55 20.41
C SER A 377 9.73 -21.35 19.16
N TYR A 378 10.72 -21.86 18.41
CA TYR A 378 10.48 -22.76 17.28
C TYR A 378 9.77 -24.04 17.70
N HIS A 379 10.25 -24.72 18.74
CA HIS A 379 9.61 -25.93 19.25
C HIS A 379 8.20 -25.68 19.81
N ASN A 380 7.98 -24.54 20.46
CA ASN A 380 6.65 -24.16 20.94
C ASN A 380 5.68 -23.95 19.77
N ALA A 381 6.09 -23.23 18.72
CA ALA A 381 5.25 -22.99 17.54
C ALA A 381 4.87 -24.31 16.84
N GLN A 382 5.81 -25.25 16.71
CA GLN A 382 5.53 -26.59 16.17
C GLN A 382 4.51 -27.36 17.02
N ARG A 383 4.65 -27.32 18.36
CA ARG A 383 3.72 -27.99 19.28
C ARG A 383 2.32 -27.40 19.22
N PHE A 384 2.21 -26.07 19.18
CA PHE A 384 0.92 -25.39 19.12
C PHE A 384 0.13 -25.78 17.84
N ASN A 385 0.82 -25.86 16.71
CA ASN A 385 0.17 -26.23 15.44
C ASN A 385 -0.26 -27.71 15.40
N ALA A 386 0.50 -28.60 16.04
CA ALA A 386 0.09 -29.99 16.21
C ALA A 386 -1.19 -30.17 17.06
N LEU A 387 -1.48 -29.23 17.96
CA LEU A 387 -2.67 -29.24 18.82
C LEU A 387 -3.90 -28.63 18.14
N ASN A 388 -3.73 -27.65 17.24
CA ASN A 388 -4.85 -27.03 16.54
C ASN A 388 -5.28 -27.79 15.26
N SER A 389 -4.41 -28.61 14.68
CA SER A 389 -4.80 -29.49 13.57
C SER A 389 -5.89 -30.50 13.98
N THR A 390 -6.01 -30.82 15.28
CA THR A 390 -7.07 -31.68 15.83
C THR A 390 -8.42 -31.00 16.03
N THR A 391 -8.51 -29.66 15.95
CA THR A 391 -9.78 -28.92 16.19
C THR A 391 -10.53 -28.55 14.91
N GLY A 392 -10.12 -29.08 13.75
CA GLY A 392 -10.79 -28.83 12.47
C GLY A 392 -10.59 -27.43 11.86
N ILE A 393 -9.80 -26.58 12.52
CA ILE A 393 -9.40 -25.27 11.99
C ILE A 393 -8.26 -25.52 10.99
N LYS A 394 -8.55 -25.41 9.69
CA LYS A 394 -7.50 -25.42 8.65
C LYS A 394 -6.59 -24.22 8.85
N GLN A 395 -5.39 -24.43 9.38
CA GLN A 395 -4.33 -23.44 9.28
C GLN A 395 -3.56 -23.66 7.96
N GLU A 396 -3.34 -22.58 7.23
CA GLU A 396 -2.69 -22.60 5.90
C GLU A 396 -1.18 -22.90 5.97
N LEU A 397 -0.50 -22.69 7.12
CA LEU A 397 0.93 -22.91 7.26
C LEU A 397 1.33 -23.49 8.65
N PRO A 398 2.19 -24.53 8.71
CA PRO A 398 2.58 -25.22 9.95
C PRO A 398 3.51 -24.44 10.89
N LEU A 399 3.78 -23.15 10.63
CA LEU A 399 4.60 -22.27 11.48
C LEU A 399 3.96 -20.89 11.72
N SER A 400 2.66 -20.72 11.43
CA SER A 400 1.93 -19.44 11.47
C SER A 400 2.17 -18.57 12.72
N GLY A 401 2.33 -19.18 13.90
CA GLY A 401 2.56 -18.49 15.19
C GLY A 401 4.02 -18.26 15.63
N LEU A 402 5.04 -18.59 14.82
CA LEU A 402 6.44 -18.51 15.28
C LEU A 402 6.86 -17.09 15.70
N PHE A 403 6.52 -16.05 14.93
CA PHE A 403 6.82 -14.66 15.30
C PHE A 403 6.07 -14.21 16.57
N ASP A 404 4.86 -14.71 16.80
CA ASP A 404 4.15 -14.41 18.06
C ASP A 404 4.82 -15.12 19.24
N GLU A 405 5.32 -16.34 19.08
CA GLU A 405 6.15 -17.00 20.10
C GLU A 405 7.47 -16.23 20.36
N LEU A 406 8.08 -15.65 19.31
CA LEU A 406 9.34 -14.90 19.37
C LEU A 406 9.20 -13.46 19.90
N PHE A 407 8.02 -12.84 19.82
CA PHE A 407 7.91 -11.41 20.09
C PHE A 407 6.75 -11.06 21.03
N HIS A 408 5.77 -11.94 21.21
CA HIS A 408 4.58 -11.66 22.01
C HIS A 408 4.44 -12.58 23.22
N TYR A 409 4.44 -13.90 23.03
CA TYR A 409 4.18 -14.88 24.09
C TYR A 409 5.40 -15.20 24.94
N ASN A 410 6.61 -15.08 24.40
CA ASN A 410 7.85 -15.18 25.17
C ASN A 410 8.61 -13.87 25.14
N SER A 411 9.57 -13.73 26.04
CA SER A 411 10.53 -12.63 26.03
C SER A 411 11.93 -13.14 26.29
N LEU A 412 12.92 -12.46 25.71
CA LEU A 412 14.33 -12.63 26.02
C LEU A 412 14.75 -11.50 26.96
N THR A 413 15.34 -11.84 28.10
CA THR A 413 15.86 -10.86 29.07
C THR A 413 17.36 -11.02 29.21
N MET A 414 18.10 -9.95 28.96
CA MET A 414 19.54 -9.87 29.11
C MET A 414 19.87 -8.81 30.15
N GLU A 415 20.58 -9.14 31.23
CA GLU A 415 21.05 -8.12 32.17
C GLU A 415 19.95 -7.25 32.81
N SER A 416 18.76 -7.83 33.03
CA SER A 416 17.53 -7.11 33.43
C SER A 416 16.89 -6.25 32.33
N LEU A 417 17.50 -6.16 31.15
CA LEU A 417 16.90 -5.59 29.95
C LEU A 417 16.01 -6.64 29.28
N ARG A 418 14.68 -6.46 29.41
CA ARG A 418 13.73 -7.20 28.58
C ARG A 418 13.85 -6.68 27.15
N LEU A 419 14.31 -7.52 26.24
CA LEU A 419 14.44 -7.17 24.83
C LEU A 419 13.04 -7.10 24.21
N LEU A 420 12.76 -5.98 23.57
CA LEU A 420 11.50 -5.72 22.91
C LEU A 420 11.75 -5.67 21.41
N HIS A 421 10.97 -6.44 20.66
CA HIS A 421 10.92 -6.29 19.22
C HIS A 421 9.89 -5.22 18.87
N PHE A 422 10.18 -4.47 17.82
CA PHE A 422 9.28 -3.56 17.16
C PHE A 422 7.90 -4.18 16.85
N ASP A 423 6.81 -3.49 17.20
CA ASP A 423 5.42 -3.88 16.91
C ASP A 423 4.61 -2.67 16.43
N ILE A 424 4.33 -2.59 15.10
CA ILE A 424 3.55 -1.48 14.50
C ILE A 424 2.14 -1.37 15.13
N THR A 425 1.60 -2.49 15.59
CA THR A 425 0.22 -2.60 16.09
C THR A 425 0.12 -2.42 17.60
N GLY A 426 1.24 -2.36 18.32
CA GLY A 426 1.24 -2.12 19.75
C GLY A 426 0.98 -0.64 20.09
N PRO A 427 0.46 -0.31 21.30
CA PRO A 427 0.14 1.07 21.67
C PRO A 427 1.31 2.06 21.52
N ALA A 428 2.54 1.63 21.82
CA ALA A 428 3.74 2.45 21.64
C ALA A 428 4.04 2.74 20.16
N GLY A 429 3.97 1.71 19.29
CA GLY A 429 4.16 1.86 17.85
C GLY A 429 3.09 2.76 17.22
N GLN A 430 1.82 2.54 17.57
CA GLN A 430 0.69 3.38 17.15
C GLN A 430 0.87 4.84 17.57
N GLY A 431 1.23 5.08 18.83
CA GLY A 431 1.48 6.42 19.36
C GLY A 431 2.61 7.13 18.61
N GLN A 432 3.70 6.42 18.31
CA GLN A 432 4.82 6.97 17.55
C GLN A 432 4.43 7.34 16.12
N ILE A 433 3.72 6.44 15.40
CA ILE A 433 3.26 6.70 14.02
C ILE A 433 2.34 7.92 13.99
N ALA A 434 1.41 8.01 14.93
CA ALA A 434 0.49 9.15 15.02
C ALA A 434 1.24 10.46 15.33
N TYR A 435 2.20 10.44 16.26
CA TYR A 435 3.02 11.61 16.59
C TYR A 435 3.83 12.09 15.37
N GLU A 436 4.57 11.19 14.74
CA GLU A 436 5.44 11.50 13.62
C GLU A 436 4.64 11.95 12.38
N THR A 437 3.48 11.33 12.11
CA THR A 437 2.56 11.77 11.05
C THR A 437 2.09 13.20 11.32
N LYS A 438 1.61 13.51 12.53
CA LYS A 438 1.18 14.87 12.91
C LYS A 438 2.31 15.89 12.80
N ARG A 439 3.54 15.51 13.19
CA ARG A 439 4.73 16.34 13.06
C ARG A 439 5.07 16.64 11.59
N ASN A 440 5.03 15.62 10.72
CA ASN A 440 5.25 15.79 9.27
C ASN A 440 4.21 16.72 8.66
N ILE A 441 2.93 16.52 8.98
CA ILE A 441 1.86 17.39 8.50
C ILE A 441 2.00 18.82 9.03
N ALA A 442 2.38 19.01 10.29
CA ALA A 442 2.65 20.34 10.85
C ALA A 442 3.78 21.05 10.09
N SER A 443 4.87 20.35 9.79
CA SER A 443 6.00 20.87 8.98
C SER A 443 5.54 21.27 7.57
N LEU A 444 4.70 20.45 6.93
CA LEU A 444 4.12 20.78 5.63
C LEU A 444 3.24 22.04 5.72
N ILE A 445 2.35 22.13 6.72
CA ILE A 445 1.47 23.29 6.92
C ILE A 445 2.31 24.55 7.10
N GLU A 446 3.29 24.52 7.99
CA GLU A 446 4.18 25.64 8.25
C GLU A 446 4.93 26.07 6.98
N THR A 447 5.35 25.11 6.17
CA THR A 447 6.02 25.40 4.90
C THR A 447 5.06 26.00 3.89
N LEU A 448 3.86 25.44 3.71
CA LEU A 448 2.85 25.95 2.78
C LEU A 448 2.43 27.40 3.08
N ASP A 449 2.36 27.77 4.35
CA ASP A 449 2.02 29.13 4.81
C ASP A 449 3.19 30.13 4.72
N LYS A 450 4.43 29.65 4.61
CA LYS A 450 5.61 30.52 4.53
C LYS A 450 5.72 31.17 3.15
N LYS A 451 6.40 32.32 3.11
CA LYS A 451 6.82 32.97 1.87
C LYS A 451 8.29 32.62 1.57
N PRO A 452 8.64 32.29 0.32
CA PRO A 452 10.05 32.08 -0.08
C PRO A 452 10.93 33.31 0.22
N THR A 453 10.40 34.50 -0.03
CA THR A 453 11.00 35.81 0.27
C THR A 453 9.94 36.77 0.84
N SER A 454 10.33 37.90 1.43
CA SER A 454 9.40 38.85 2.09
C SER A 454 8.26 39.33 1.18
N ASP A 455 8.58 39.53 -0.10
CA ASP A 455 7.66 40.10 -1.11
C ASP A 455 6.91 39.03 -1.92
N ALA A 456 7.27 37.74 -1.74
CA ALA A 456 6.63 36.65 -2.45
C ALA A 456 5.25 36.30 -1.86
N GLU A 457 4.45 35.58 -2.66
CA GLU A 457 3.30 34.86 -2.15
C GLU A 457 3.73 33.67 -1.27
N THR A 458 2.80 33.13 -0.49
CA THR A 458 3.04 31.87 0.23
C THR A 458 3.35 30.72 -0.74
N TYR A 459 4.09 29.69 -0.32
CA TYR A 459 4.33 28.51 -1.16
C TYR A 459 3.03 27.88 -1.67
N TYR A 460 1.98 27.79 -0.84
CA TYR A 460 0.68 27.27 -1.28
C TYR A 460 0.10 28.09 -2.44
N ALA A 461 0.07 29.42 -2.29
CA ALA A 461 -0.43 30.30 -3.34
C ALA A 461 0.40 30.14 -4.62
N ALA A 462 1.73 30.25 -4.53
CA ALA A 462 2.65 30.14 -5.66
C ALA A 462 2.53 28.79 -6.41
N LEU A 463 2.52 27.66 -5.69
CA LEU A 463 2.45 26.32 -6.29
C LEU A 463 1.08 25.99 -6.89
N THR A 464 0.03 26.74 -6.54
CA THR A 464 -1.35 26.47 -6.98
C THR A 464 -1.95 27.59 -7.83
N GLN A 465 -1.13 28.56 -8.25
CA GLN A 465 -1.54 29.56 -9.24
C GLN A 465 -1.91 28.89 -10.57
N LYS A 466 -2.91 29.43 -11.29
CA LYS A 466 -3.32 28.87 -12.60
C LYS A 466 -2.20 28.86 -13.64
N SER A 467 -1.25 29.78 -13.53
CA SER A 467 -0.04 29.88 -14.38
C SER A 467 0.98 28.78 -14.09
N VAL A 468 0.88 28.10 -12.95
CA VAL A 468 1.81 27.08 -12.51
C VAL A 468 1.16 25.70 -12.71
N PRO A 469 1.75 24.81 -13.52
CA PRO A 469 1.07 23.60 -13.95
C PRO A 469 1.26 22.45 -12.96
N PHE A 470 1.11 22.65 -11.65
CA PHE A 470 1.28 21.58 -10.65
C PHE A 470 -0.05 21.03 -10.15
N SER A 471 -0.12 19.70 -10.02
CA SER A 471 -1.17 19.01 -9.27
C SER A 471 -0.54 18.36 -8.05
N ILE A 472 -0.89 18.82 -6.85
CA ILE A 472 -0.30 18.36 -5.60
C ILE A 472 -1.18 17.26 -5.00
N CYS A 473 -0.61 16.07 -4.78
CA CYS A 473 -1.24 14.97 -4.08
C CYS A 473 -0.47 14.65 -2.80
N ILE A 474 -1.15 14.58 -1.66
CA ILE A 474 -0.56 14.13 -0.41
C ILE A 474 -1.00 12.69 -0.13
N GLY A 475 -0.01 11.79 -0.11
CA GLY A 475 -0.22 10.41 0.25
C GLY A 475 -0.40 10.22 1.75
N ARG A 476 -1.27 9.29 2.16
CA ARG A 476 -1.37 8.73 3.53
C ARG A 476 -1.56 9.75 4.68
N ALA A 477 -2.05 10.97 4.41
CA ALA A 477 -2.28 12.00 5.43
C ALA A 477 -3.62 11.88 6.18
N CYS A 478 -4.17 10.68 6.35
CA CYS A 478 -5.55 10.43 6.81
C CYS A 478 -5.96 11.19 8.07
N GLN A 479 -5.05 11.34 9.03
CA GLN A 479 -5.30 11.98 10.33
C GLN A 479 -5.51 13.50 10.26
N ALA A 480 -5.12 14.16 9.17
CA ALA A 480 -5.17 15.62 9.03
C ALA A 480 -5.93 16.10 7.78
N ARG A 481 -6.55 15.18 7.02
CA ARG A 481 -7.23 15.49 5.75
C ARG A 481 -8.35 16.52 5.91
N SER A 482 -9.13 16.43 6.97
CA SER A 482 -10.22 17.37 7.26
C SER A 482 -9.71 18.81 7.34
N PHE A 483 -8.63 19.01 8.09
CA PHE A 483 -7.98 20.31 8.23
C PHE A 483 -7.32 20.76 6.92
N LEU A 484 -6.53 19.89 6.29
CA LEU A 484 -5.81 20.20 5.06
C LEU A 484 -6.75 20.50 3.89
N SER A 485 -7.82 19.73 3.72
CA SER A 485 -8.82 19.96 2.65
C SER A 485 -9.55 21.29 2.82
N LYS A 486 -9.82 21.70 4.07
CA LYS A 486 -10.47 22.99 4.37
C LYS A 486 -9.53 24.17 4.16
N LYS A 487 -8.26 24.05 4.55
CA LYS A 487 -7.27 25.13 4.47
C LYS A 487 -6.62 25.23 3.08
N TYR A 488 -6.35 24.11 2.43
CA TYR A 488 -5.66 23.97 1.14
C TYR A 488 -6.51 23.23 0.11
N PRO A 489 -7.63 23.81 -0.34
CA PRO A 489 -8.63 23.11 -1.14
C PRO A 489 -8.15 22.63 -2.52
N LYS A 490 -7.02 23.12 -3.04
CA LYS A 490 -6.43 22.67 -4.31
C LYS A 490 -5.47 21.48 -4.16
N ILE A 491 -5.26 20.99 -2.94
CA ILE A 491 -4.42 19.81 -2.67
C ILE A 491 -5.30 18.57 -2.69
N HIS A 492 -4.84 17.54 -3.40
CA HIS A 492 -5.49 16.25 -3.52
C HIS A 492 -4.91 15.29 -2.47
N PHE A 493 -5.63 14.20 -2.22
CA PHE A 493 -5.16 13.10 -1.39
C PHE A 493 -5.30 11.84 -2.20
N ASP A 494 -4.45 10.86 -1.94
CA ASP A 494 -4.74 9.48 -2.31
C ASP A 494 -4.88 8.65 -1.02
N THR A 495 -5.62 7.56 -1.12
CA THR A 495 -5.97 6.70 0.02
C THR A 495 -5.56 5.27 -0.26
N GLY A 496 -4.78 4.70 0.67
CA GLY A 496 -4.61 3.26 0.83
C GLY A 496 -5.21 2.80 2.17
N LEU A 497 -6.34 2.10 2.12
CA LEU A 497 -7.06 1.52 3.24
C LEU A 497 -6.42 0.21 3.76
N GLY A 498 -5.73 -0.54 2.90
CA GLY A 498 -5.08 -1.81 3.24
C GLY A 498 -3.91 -1.68 4.21
N SER A 499 -3.31 -0.50 4.31
CA SER A 499 -2.21 -0.21 5.24
C SER A 499 -2.72 0.35 6.57
N ARG A 500 -3.24 -0.53 7.44
CA ARG A 500 -3.78 -0.19 8.78
C ARG A 500 -2.98 0.86 9.58
N PRO A 501 -1.64 0.89 9.58
CA PRO A 501 -0.90 1.86 10.38
C PRO A 501 -1.05 3.31 9.87
N ALA A 502 -1.17 3.51 8.55
CA ALA A 502 -1.14 4.84 7.93
C ALA A 502 -2.48 5.59 8.01
N VAL A 503 -3.59 4.88 8.15
CA VAL A 503 -4.94 5.46 8.11
C VAL A 503 -5.34 6.12 9.44
N GLY A 504 -4.51 6.04 10.48
CA GLY A 504 -4.90 6.46 11.84
C GLY A 504 -5.90 5.51 12.52
N ALA A 505 -6.39 4.52 11.78
CA ALA A 505 -7.05 3.31 12.27
C ALA A 505 -6.07 2.29 12.88
N ALA A 506 -4.79 2.65 12.97
CA ALA A 506 -3.80 1.87 13.69
C ALA A 506 -4.23 1.56 15.13
N GLY A 507 -5.17 2.34 15.69
CA GLY A 507 -5.51 2.41 17.12
C GLY A 507 -6.31 1.27 17.75
N GLY A 508 -6.86 0.30 17.02
CA GLY A 508 -7.87 -0.57 17.64
C GLY A 508 -7.55 -2.07 17.75
N CYS A 509 -6.66 -2.62 16.93
CA CYS A 509 -6.18 -3.99 17.14
C CYS A 509 -5.13 -4.07 18.27
N SER A 510 -5.56 -4.08 19.53
CA SER A 510 -4.69 -4.20 20.71
C SER A 510 -4.03 -5.59 20.89
N SER A 511 -4.40 -6.60 20.07
CA SER A 511 -3.83 -7.95 20.17
C SER A 511 -3.80 -8.73 18.84
N ALA A 512 -2.91 -9.72 18.75
CA ALA A 512 -2.84 -10.68 17.65
C ALA A 512 -4.17 -11.43 17.41
N LYS A 513 -4.93 -11.70 18.48
CA LYS A 513 -6.23 -12.38 18.37
C LYS A 513 -7.30 -11.48 17.75
N ILE A 514 -7.26 -10.17 18.01
CA ILE A 514 -8.14 -9.19 17.34
C ILE A 514 -7.70 -9.01 15.89
N TYR A 515 -6.39 -9.02 15.61
CA TYR A 515 -5.87 -9.02 14.24
C TYR A 515 -6.35 -10.23 13.41
N HIS A 516 -6.45 -11.42 14.01
CA HIS A 516 -7.02 -12.61 13.38
C HIS A 516 -8.54 -12.51 13.17
N LEU A 517 -9.26 -11.82 14.05
CA LEU A 517 -10.70 -11.58 13.89
C LEU A 517 -10.98 -10.54 12.81
N ASP A 518 -10.15 -9.50 12.73
CA ASP A 518 -10.26 -8.39 11.79
C ASP A 518 -9.71 -8.74 10.39
N GLN A 519 -9.69 -10.02 10.00
CA GLN A 519 -9.46 -10.40 8.59
C GLN A 519 -10.57 -9.86 7.68
N GLY A 520 -11.76 -9.55 8.21
CA GLY A 520 -12.92 -9.09 7.44
C GLY A 520 -12.69 -7.83 6.62
N PHE A 521 -12.10 -6.78 7.19
CA PHE A 521 -11.90 -5.52 6.46
C PHE A 521 -10.68 -5.61 5.53
N LEU A 522 -9.59 -6.21 6.01
CA LEU A 522 -8.34 -6.31 5.26
C LEU A 522 -8.38 -7.35 4.13
N HIS A 523 -9.11 -8.46 4.28
CA HIS A 523 -9.21 -9.48 3.23
C HIS A 523 -10.55 -9.45 2.50
N LEU A 524 -11.47 -8.59 2.94
CA LEU A 524 -12.88 -8.59 2.49
C LEU A 524 -13.56 -9.95 2.70
N ASP A 525 -13.13 -10.65 3.74
CA ASP A 525 -13.65 -11.95 4.15
C ASP A 525 -13.43 -12.16 5.65
N GLY A 526 -14.51 -12.15 6.43
CA GLY A 526 -14.47 -12.30 7.88
C GLY A 526 -15.22 -11.22 8.66
N LEU A 527 -14.97 -11.17 9.97
CA LEU A 527 -15.60 -10.24 10.90
C LEU A 527 -14.77 -8.95 11.02
N VAL A 528 -15.45 -7.85 11.36
CA VAL A 528 -14.85 -6.53 11.59
C VAL A 528 -15.47 -5.94 12.84
N ASP A 529 -14.66 -5.49 13.78
CA ASP A 529 -15.14 -4.78 14.96
C ASP A 529 -15.57 -3.36 14.57
N THR A 530 -16.81 -2.99 14.94
CA THR A 530 -17.39 -1.67 14.70
C THR A 530 -16.59 -0.53 15.34
N ASN A 531 -15.88 -0.79 16.44
CA ASN A 531 -14.99 0.16 17.08
C ASN A 531 -13.78 0.52 16.20
N GLU A 532 -13.40 -0.36 15.27
CA GLU A 532 -12.36 -0.10 14.26
C GLU A 532 -12.91 0.73 13.09
N LEU A 533 -14.16 0.48 12.70
CA LEU A 533 -14.79 1.15 11.56
C LEU A 533 -15.04 2.64 11.80
N GLN A 534 -15.45 3.02 13.01
CA GLN A 534 -15.80 4.41 13.30
C GLN A 534 -14.61 5.39 13.16
N PRO A 535 -13.41 5.12 13.70
CA PRO A 535 -12.22 5.93 13.45
C PRO A 535 -11.82 5.97 11.97
N VAL A 536 -11.91 4.84 11.24
CA VAL A 536 -11.63 4.79 9.79
C VAL A 536 -12.61 5.68 9.03
N MET A 537 -13.91 5.59 9.33
CA MET A 537 -14.94 6.44 8.72
C MET A 537 -14.68 7.91 9.00
N ASN A 538 -14.34 8.27 10.23
CA ASN A 538 -14.12 9.67 10.58
C ASN A 538 -12.87 10.24 9.89
N ALA A 539 -11.78 9.48 9.84
CA ALA A 539 -10.53 9.89 9.22
C ALA A 539 -10.59 9.86 7.68
N VAL A 540 -11.30 8.89 7.11
CA VAL A 540 -11.32 8.64 5.66
C VAL A 540 -12.58 9.13 4.98
N ALA A 541 -13.76 8.83 5.52
CA ALA A 541 -15.06 9.17 4.90
C ALA A 541 -15.53 10.60 5.23
N TYR A 542 -15.08 11.16 6.36
CA TYR A 542 -15.38 12.54 6.80
C TYR A 542 -16.88 12.87 6.75
N ALA A 543 -17.71 11.93 7.22
CA ALA A 543 -19.17 11.95 7.11
C ALA A 543 -19.88 12.70 8.26
N GLU A 544 -19.15 13.33 9.18
CA GLU A 544 -19.72 14.01 10.34
C GLU A 544 -20.27 15.41 9.99
N GLU A 545 -21.23 15.91 10.77
CA GLU A 545 -21.79 17.26 10.59
C GLU A 545 -20.72 18.36 10.69
N SER A 546 -19.66 18.11 11.48
CA SER A 546 -18.47 18.96 11.63
C SER A 546 -17.71 19.19 10.33
N ALA A 547 -17.92 18.33 9.32
CA ALA A 547 -17.31 18.45 8.00
C ALA A 547 -17.80 19.65 7.20
N PHE A 548 -19.02 20.10 7.47
CA PHE A 548 -19.73 21.06 6.63
C PHE A 548 -19.67 22.47 7.21
N SER A 549 -19.68 23.48 6.34
CA SER A 549 -19.90 24.86 6.77
C SER A 549 -21.36 25.07 7.20
N PRO A 550 -21.66 26.08 8.04
CA PRO A 550 -23.05 26.41 8.39
C PRO A 550 -23.95 26.64 7.16
N LEU A 551 -23.41 27.26 6.11
CA LEU A 551 -24.12 27.46 4.84
C LEU A 551 -24.41 26.14 4.11
N ALA A 552 -23.45 25.21 4.10
CA ALA A 552 -23.63 23.89 3.52
C ALA A 552 -24.71 23.10 4.28
N LEU A 553 -24.70 23.13 5.61
CA LEU A 553 -25.73 22.50 6.44
C LEU A 553 -27.12 23.08 6.20
N GLN A 554 -27.23 24.41 6.08
CA GLN A 554 -28.49 25.06 5.77
C GLN A 554 -29.04 24.61 4.40
N LYS A 555 -28.17 24.52 3.38
CA LYS A 555 -28.55 24.05 2.05
C LYS A 555 -28.94 22.58 2.02
N ILE A 556 -28.20 21.72 2.73
CA ILE A 556 -28.54 20.30 2.86
C ILE A 556 -29.89 20.16 3.56
N GLY A 557 -30.14 20.91 4.64
CA GLY A 557 -31.44 20.91 5.33
C GLY A 557 -32.59 21.31 4.41
N ALA A 558 -32.48 22.45 3.73
CA ALA A 558 -33.49 22.91 2.78
C ALA A 558 -33.71 21.91 1.63
N PHE A 559 -32.64 21.28 1.15
CA PHE A 559 -32.71 20.23 0.14
C PHE A 559 -33.46 19.00 0.66
N THR A 560 -33.15 18.52 1.88
CA THR A 560 -33.82 17.38 2.52
C THR A 560 -35.31 17.64 2.74
N ASP A 561 -35.68 18.84 3.18
CA ASP A 561 -37.08 19.20 3.45
C ASP A 561 -37.92 19.20 2.15
N ALA A 562 -37.36 19.70 1.05
CA ALA A 562 -38.04 19.77 -0.24
C ALA A 562 -37.93 18.48 -1.08
N PHE A 563 -37.06 17.53 -0.70
CA PHE A 563 -36.64 16.40 -1.54
C PHE A 563 -37.78 15.55 -2.12
N ASN A 564 -38.82 15.30 -1.33
CA ASN A 564 -39.94 14.47 -1.78
C ASN A 564 -40.72 15.07 -2.95
N ALA A 565 -40.84 16.40 -2.98
CA ALA A 565 -41.52 17.11 -4.05
C ALA A 565 -40.66 17.31 -5.31
N MET A 566 -39.33 17.14 -5.21
CA MET A 566 -38.42 17.41 -6.34
C MET A 566 -38.54 16.37 -7.46
N SER A 567 -38.63 16.85 -8.69
CA SER A 567 -38.35 16.08 -9.91
C SER A 567 -36.86 15.73 -10.03
N GLU A 568 -36.51 14.80 -10.93
CA GLU A 568 -35.10 14.44 -11.17
C GLU A 568 -34.25 15.64 -11.63
N GLY A 569 -34.84 16.55 -12.42
CA GLY A 569 -34.17 17.77 -12.85
C GLY A 569 -33.91 18.75 -11.71
N GLU A 570 -34.83 18.82 -10.73
CA GLU A 570 -34.67 19.65 -9.52
C GLU A 570 -33.63 19.06 -8.56
N ILE A 571 -33.58 17.73 -8.41
CA ILE A 571 -32.52 17.04 -7.67
C ILE A 571 -31.16 17.40 -8.27
N GLU A 572 -31.00 17.26 -9.60
CA GLU A 572 -29.75 17.58 -10.28
C GLU A 572 -29.35 19.05 -10.09
N LYS A 573 -30.32 19.96 -10.25
CA LYS A 573 -30.12 21.39 -10.04
C LYS A 573 -29.68 21.69 -8.60
N GLY A 574 -30.33 21.10 -7.61
CA GLY A 574 -29.98 21.29 -6.20
C GLY A 574 -28.59 20.76 -5.85
N ILE A 575 -28.17 19.61 -6.43
CA ILE A 575 -26.79 19.11 -6.27
C ILE A 575 -25.79 20.12 -6.85
N ARG A 576 -26.04 20.65 -8.05
CA ARG A 576 -25.16 21.65 -8.69
C ARG A 576 -25.10 22.96 -7.89
N GLU A 577 -26.24 23.43 -7.38
CA GLU A 577 -26.31 24.62 -6.51
C GLU A 577 -25.59 24.43 -5.17
N TYR A 578 -25.57 23.20 -4.65
CA TYR A 578 -24.75 22.83 -3.50
C TYR A 578 -23.26 22.88 -3.85
N ILE A 579 -22.83 22.26 -4.95
CA ILE A 579 -21.42 22.26 -5.38
C ILE A 579 -20.91 23.69 -5.62
N ASN A 580 -21.72 24.55 -6.23
CA ASN A 580 -21.37 25.95 -6.50
C ASN A 580 -21.21 26.82 -5.23
N THR A 581 -21.52 26.30 -4.03
CA THR A 581 -21.20 27.01 -2.78
C THR A 581 -19.72 26.99 -2.44
N TYR A 582 -18.99 26.05 -3.02
CA TYR A 582 -17.56 25.90 -2.83
C TYR A 582 -16.83 26.68 -3.93
N GLN A 583 -15.93 27.58 -3.53
CA GLN A 583 -15.16 28.43 -4.45
C GLN A 583 -13.95 27.72 -5.09
N TYR A 584 -13.80 26.41 -4.88
CA TYR A 584 -12.61 25.64 -5.26
C TYR A 584 -13.01 24.35 -5.96
N ASP A 585 -12.28 23.99 -7.03
CA ASP A 585 -12.36 22.71 -7.78
C ASP A 585 -13.74 22.06 -7.89
N THR A 586 -14.72 22.88 -8.29
CA THR A 586 -16.08 22.43 -8.56
C THR A 586 -16.13 21.44 -9.72
N GLU A 587 -15.16 21.45 -10.64
CA GLU A 587 -15.15 20.60 -11.83
C GLU A 587 -15.17 19.10 -11.50
N ILE A 588 -14.33 18.63 -10.57
CA ILE A 588 -14.31 17.19 -10.19
C ILE A 588 -15.59 16.81 -9.44
N MET A 589 -16.12 17.71 -8.61
CA MET A 589 -17.43 17.49 -7.96
C MET A 589 -18.57 17.45 -8.97
N LEU A 590 -18.53 18.30 -10.01
CA LEU A 590 -19.55 18.37 -11.06
C LEU A 590 -19.61 17.08 -11.88
N CYS A 591 -18.47 16.40 -12.10
CA CYS A 591 -18.43 15.09 -12.76
C CYS A 591 -19.16 13.99 -11.96
N GLN A 592 -19.33 14.17 -10.63
CA GLN A 592 -20.01 13.21 -9.76
C GLN A 592 -21.53 13.42 -9.69
N VAL A 593 -22.05 14.51 -10.26
CA VAL A 593 -23.49 14.85 -10.22
C VAL A 593 -24.38 13.70 -10.73
N PRO A 594 -24.08 13.02 -11.86
CA PRO A 594 -24.91 11.92 -12.32
C PRO A 594 -24.99 10.76 -11.32
N ALA A 595 -23.84 10.33 -10.77
CA ALA A 595 -23.80 9.24 -9.80
C ALA A 595 -24.48 9.64 -8.47
N MET A 596 -24.30 10.87 -8.02
CA MET A 596 -24.97 11.39 -6.83
C MET A 596 -26.49 11.49 -7.01
N LYS A 597 -26.96 11.90 -8.19
CA LYS A 597 -28.39 11.91 -8.53
C LYS A 597 -28.98 10.50 -8.44
N ASP A 598 -28.26 9.50 -8.94
CA ASP A 598 -28.67 8.10 -8.84
C ASP A 598 -28.73 7.61 -7.39
N ILE A 599 -27.74 7.95 -6.56
CA ILE A 599 -27.75 7.65 -5.11
C ILE A 599 -29.00 8.23 -4.45
N LEU A 600 -29.27 9.52 -4.69
CA LEU A 600 -30.43 10.18 -4.12
C LEU A 600 -31.75 9.58 -4.65
N LYS A 601 -31.80 9.18 -5.92
CA LYS A 601 -32.96 8.51 -6.50
C LYS A 601 -33.26 7.17 -5.80
N GLU A 602 -32.24 6.38 -5.49
CA GLU A 602 -32.43 5.14 -4.73
C GLU A 602 -32.90 5.43 -3.29
N ILE A 603 -32.35 6.47 -2.64
CA ILE A 603 -32.86 6.93 -1.34
C ILE A 603 -34.34 7.34 -1.43
N LYS A 604 -34.73 8.05 -2.50
CA LYS A 604 -36.12 8.47 -2.72
C LYS A 604 -37.09 7.31 -2.84
N LYS A 605 -36.70 6.22 -3.52
CA LYS A 605 -37.53 5.00 -3.64
C LYS A 605 -37.76 4.32 -2.30
N LEU A 606 -36.88 4.56 -1.33
CA LEU A 606 -36.93 3.97 0.00
C LEU A 606 -37.38 4.97 1.07
N ASP A 607 -37.79 6.19 0.70
CA ASP A 607 -38.10 7.28 1.65
C ASP A 607 -39.18 6.90 2.66
N ASP A 608 -40.22 6.18 2.21
CA ASP A 608 -41.30 5.68 3.09
C ASP A 608 -40.81 4.71 4.17
N LYS A 609 -39.64 4.08 3.97
CA LYS A 609 -39.00 3.17 4.92
C LYS A 609 -37.94 3.86 5.79
N ILE A 610 -37.60 5.12 5.48
CA ILE A 610 -36.59 5.88 6.22
C ILE A 610 -37.26 6.56 7.42
N PRO A 611 -36.85 6.25 8.67
CA PRO A 611 -37.34 6.97 9.83
C PRO A 611 -37.02 8.46 9.75
N SER A 612 -37.97 9.32 10.13
CA SER A 612 -37.81 10.78 10.10
C SER A 612 -36.56 11.26 10.86
N CYS A 613 -36.23 10.61 11.99
CA CYS A 613 -35.04 10.90 12.78
C CYS A 613 -33.70 10.51 12.11
N GLY A 614 -33.71 9.56 11.18
CA GLY A 614 -32.53 9.11 10.43
C GLY A 614 -32.31 9.87 9.13
N ARG A 615 -33.36 10.53 8.61
CA ARG A 615 -33.38 11.16 7.29
C ARG A 615 -32.26 12.18 7.10
N LYS A 616 -32.15 13.19 7.99
CA LYS A 616 -31.08 14.20 7.92
C LYS A 616 -29.68 13.56 7.92
N GLY A 617 -29.48 12.50 8.71
CA GLY A 617 -28.22 11.76 8.77
C GLY A 617 -27.85 11.12 7.43
N ILE A 618 -28.80 10.43 6.79
CA ILE A 618 -28.61 9.82 5.45
C ILE A 618 -28.19 10.87 4.42
N PHE A 619 -28.87 12.02 4.38
CA PHE A 619 -28.51 13.10 3.43
C PHE A 619 -27.15 13.71 3.75
N LEU A 620 -26.82 13.96 5.02
CA LEU A 620 -25.50 14.45 5.41
C LEU A 620 -24.40 13.48 4.95
N ALA A 621 -24.55 12.18 5.21
CA ALA A 621 -23.60 11.15 4.78
C ALA A 621 -23.50 11.07 3.25
N ALA A 622 -24.62 11.15 2.53
CA ALA A 622 -24.62 11.14 1.07
C ALA A 622 -23.91 12.38 0.49
N PHE A 623 -24.17 13.58 1.00
CA PHE A 623 -23.49 14.80 0.56
C PHE A 623 -22.01 14.86 0.98
N ALA A 624 -21.62 14.13 2.05
CA ALA A 624 -20.21 13.96 2.41
C ALA A 624 -19.42 13.22 1.32
N LEU A 625 -20.04 12.31 0.55
CA LEU A 625 -19.39 11.66 -0.60
C LEU A 625 -18.85 12.68 -1.61
N LEU A 626 -19.65 13.71 -1.92
CA LEU A 626 -19.25 14.80 -2.81
C LEU A 626 -18.15 15.66 -2.19
N HIS A 627 -18.22 15.96 -0.90
CA HIS A 627 -17.23 16.81 -0.24
C HIS A 627 -15.86 16.11 -0.16
N ASN A 628 -15.89 14.80 0.06
CA ASN A 628 -14.74 13.97 0.33
C ASN A 628 -14.21 13.24 -0.92
N TRP A 629 -14.54 13.72 -2.12
CA TRP A 629 -14.08 13.12 -3.38
C TRP A 629 -12.57 12.90 -3.46
N ARG A 630 -11.79 13.75 -2.77
CA ARG A 630 -10.32 13.63 -2.70
C ARG A 630 -9.88 12.34 -2.03
N SER A 631 -10.67 11.78 -1.11
CA SER A 631 -10.34 10.50 -0.48
C SER A 631 -10.68 9.29 -1.37
N LEU A 632 -11.39 9.49 -2.48
CA LEU A 632 -11.81 8.43 -3.41
C LEU A 632 -10.76 8.13 -4.49
N ILE A 633 -9.65 8.86 -4.48
CA ILE A 633 -8.46 8.58 -5.28
C ILE A 633 -7.66 7.51 -4.53
N LEU A 634 -7.50 6.33 -5.14
CA LEU A 634 -6.87 5.17 -4.52
C LEU A 634 -5.51 4.85 -5.13
N GLY A 635 -4.61 4.34 -4.30
CA GLY A 635 -3.30 3.84 -4.71
C GLY A 635 -2.99 2.48 -4.06
N ALA A 636 -2.32 1.60 -4.79
CA ALA A 636 -2.06 0.23 -4.35
C ALA A 636 -0.92 0.13 -3.31
N TYR A 637 -0.10 1.19 -3.15
CA TYR A 637 0.87 1.35 -2.05
C TYR A 637 1.61 0.04 -1.68
N GLY A 638 2.44 -0.46 -2.60
CA GLY A 638 2.99 -1.82 -2.53
C GLY A 638 3.66 -2.27 -1.21
N GLN A 639 3.59 -3.61 -1.02
CA GLN A 639 4.18 -4.53 -0.02
C GLN A 639 3.44 -4.77 1.30
N GLY A 640 3.28 -6.06 1.63
CA GLY A 640 3.00 -6.57 2.96
C GLY A 640 1.75 -7.42 3.14
N VAL A 641 1.36 -7.67 4.39
CA VAL A 641 -0.04 -7.99 4.74
C VAL A 641 -0.98 -6.84 4.31
N ALA A 642 -0.39 -5.65 4.11
CA ALA A 642 -0.99 -4.48 3.50
C ALA A 642 -0.84 -4.40 1.97
N HIS A 643 -0.24 -5.39 1.29
CA HIS A 643 -0.33 -5.49 -0.16
C HIS A 643 -1.77 -5.86 -0.50
N THR A 644 -2.49 -4.85 -0.98
CA THR A 644 -3.88 -5.00 -1.35
C THR A 644 -4.03 -4.60 -2.80
N ASP A 645 -4.54 -5.55 -3.59
CA ASP A 645 -5.06 -5.28 -4.93
C ASP A 645 -5.98 -4.03 -4.89
N ILE A 646 -5.81 -3.15 -5.86
CA ILE A 646 -6.58 -1.91 -5.99
C ILE A 646 -8.08 -2.18 -6.13
N GLN A 647 -8.48 -3.33 -6.67
CA GLN A 647 -9.90 -3.71 -6.72
C GLN A 647 -10.43 -3.94 -5.30
N LYS A 648 -9.63 -4.55 -4.42
CA LYS A 648 -9.97 -4.73 -3.01
C LYS A 648 -9.99 -3.38 -2.27
N GLU A 649 -9.05 -2.48 -2.56
CA GLU A 649 -9.04 -1.12 -2.02
C GLU A 649 -10.32 -0.34 -2.38
N SER A 650 -10.73 -0.40 -3.65
CA SER A 650 -11.97 0.21 -4.14
C SER A 650 -13.20 -0.40 -3.47
N ALA A 651 -13.25 -1.73 -3.33
CA ALA A 651 -14.34 -2.40 -2.64
C ALA A 651 -14.43 -2.02 -1.16
N ARG A 652 -13.29 -1.92 -0.44
CA ARG A 652 -13.24 -1.43 0.96
C ARG A 652 -13.79 -0.02 1.06
N MET A 653 -13.38 0.88 0.15
CA MET A 653 -13.88 2.25 0.12
C MET A 653 -15.38 2.27 -0.15
N ALA A 654 -15.87 1.50 -1.12
CA ALA A 654 -17.30 1.43 -1.44
C ALA A 654 -18.13 0.92 -0.24
N LEU A 655 -17.65 -0.11 0.46
CA LEU A 655 -18.30 -0.64 1.66
C LEU A 655 -18.28 0.37 2.81
N LEU A 656 -17.15 1.02 3.06
CA LEU A 656 -17.01 2.04 4.11
C LEU A 656 -17.95 3.23 3.87
N GLN A 657 -18.00 3.73 2.64
CA GLN A 657 -18.87 4.83 2.24
C GLN A 657 -20.35 4.43 2.30
N THR A 658 -20.69 3.23 1.84
CA THR A 658 -22.07 2.70 1.95
C THR A 658 -22.48 2.57 3.41
N TYR A 659 -21.62 1.98 4.25
CA TYR A 659 -21.84 1.84 5.69
C TYR A 659 -22.07 3.18 6.39
N SER A 660 -21.36 4.24 5.97
CA SER A 660 -21.53 5.58 6.53
C SER A 660 -22.96 6.12 6.37
N ILE A 661 -23.65 5.73 5.28
CA ILE A 661 -25.02 6.16 4.96
C ILE A 661 -26.07 5.35 5.75
N LEU A 662 -25.71 4.17 6.27
CA LEU A 662 -26.65 3.28 6.98
C LEU A 662 -26.96 3.84 8.38
N HIS A 663 -27.87 4.80 8.48
CA HIS A 663 -28.30 5.41 9.76
C HIS A 663 -29.49 4.72 10.42
N ALA A 664 -30.25 3.92 9.67
CA ALA A 664 -31.41 3.19 10.13
C ALA A 664 -31.51 1.84 9.42
N GLU A 665 -32.30 0.93 9.99
CA GLU A 665 -32.63 -0.35 9.35
C GLU A 665 -33.58 -0.05 8.19
N VAL A 666 -33.02 -0.01 6.98
CA VAL A 666 -33.75 0.26 5.74
C VAL A 666 -33.51 -0.94 4.81
N PRO A 667 -34.45 -1.89 4.73
CA PRO A 667 -34.30 -3.07 3.89
C PRO A 667 -34.09 -2.70 2.42
N GLY A 668 -33.10 -3.31 1.77
CA GLY A 668 -32.76 -3.06 0.37
C GLY A 668 -31.83 -1.86 0.12
N LEU A 669 -31.46 -1.10 1.16
CA LEU A 669 -30.66 0.12 1.00
C LEU A 669 -29.22 -0.20 0.58
N VAL A 670 -28.63 -1.27 1.10
CA VAL A 670 -27.26 -1.67 0.76
C VAL A 670 -27.17 -2.05 -0.73
N GLU A 671 -28.10 -2.86 -1.21
CA GLU A 671 -28.22 -3.34 -2.58
C GLU A 671 -28.36 -2.18 -3.56
N ALA A 672 -29.18 -1.19 -3.18
CA ALA A 672 -29.44 -0.03 -4.01
C ALA A 672 -28.25 0.94 -4.05
N LEU A 673 -27.58 1.15 -2.91
CA LEU A 673 -26.51 2.14 -2.79
C LEU A 673 -25.16 1.63 -3.25
N LEU A 674 -24.76 0.41 -2.91
CA LEU A 674 -23.39 -0.07 -3.11
C LEU A 674 -22.90 0.07 -4.56
N PRO A 675 -23.67 -0.32 -5.60
CA PRO A 675 -23.24 -0.13 -6.99
C PRO A 675 -23.06 1.35 -7.35
N LYS A 676 -23.94 2.22 -6.85
CA LYS A 676 -23.94 3.67 -7.14
C LYS A 676 -22.79 4.38 -6.44
N VAL A 677 -22.50 4.02 -5.20
CA VAL A 677 -21.31 4.49 -4.48
C VAL A 677 -20.04 4.04 -5.19
N SER A 678 -19.97 2.78 -5.63
CA SER A 678 -18.81 2.26 -6.38
C SER A 678 -18.61 2.98 -7.73
N GLN A 679 -19.71 3.31 -8.44
CA GLN A 679 -19.67 4.15 -9.64
C GLN A 679 -19.18 5.58 -9.34
N LEU A 680 -19.65 6.20 -8.24
CA LEU A 680 -19.22 7.55 -7.83
C LEU A 680 -17.71 7.59 -7.57
N ILE A 681 -17.16 6.57 -6.91
CA ILE A 681 -15.71 6.43 -6.66
C ILE A 681 -14.93 6.39 -7.98
N ALA A 682 -15.35 5.56 -8.94
CA ALA A 682 -14.70 5.46 -10.24
C ALA A 682 -14.81 6.77 -11.06
N ALA A 683 -15.93 7.49 -10.96
CA ALA A 683 -16.15 8.77 -11.62
C ALA A 683 -15.25 9.88 -11.04
N ALA A 684 -15.10 9.95 -9.71
CA ALA A 684 -14.21 10.89 -9.04
C ALA A 684 -12.74 10.66 -9.44
N ALA A 685 -12.32 9.38 -9.47
CA ALA A 685 -11.00 8.98 -9.93
C ALA A 685 -10.77 9.37 -11.41
N SER A 686 -11.73 9.08 -12.28
CA SER A 686 -11.69 9.45 -13.70
C SER A 686 -11.47 10.95 -13.90
N ALA A 687 -12.27 11.78 -13.23
CA ALA A 687 -12.14 13.23 -13.33
C ALA A 687 -10.80 13.75 -12.80
N SER A 688 -10.29 13.15 -11.71
CA SER A 688 -8.96 13.46 -11.17
C SER A 688 -7.85 13.13 -12.18
N TRP A 689 -7.94 11.99 -12.85
CA TRP A 689 -6.98 11.58 -13.88
C TRP A 689 -7.03 12.49 -15.11
N GLU A 690 -8.22 12.81 -15.61
CA GLU A 690 -8.38 13.69 -16.78
C GLU A 690 -7.81 15.09 -16.56
N ARG A 691 -7.99 15.60 -15.33
CA ARG A 691 -7.47 16.90 -14.93
C ARG A 691 -5.95 16.92 -14.79
N SER A 692 -5.35 15.83 -14.30
CA SER A 692 -3.92 15.80 -13.99
C SER A 692 -3.07 15.29 -15.16
N ILE A 693 -3.47 14.17 -15.76
CA ILE A 693 -2.73 13.48 -16.81
C ILE A 693 -3.34 13.76 -18.17
N GLY A 694 -4.62 13.45 -18.37
CA GLY A 694 -5.29 13.66 -19.66
C GLY A 694 -6.43 12.68 -19.91
N LYS A 695 -7.04 12.81 -21.09
CA LYS A 695 -8.28 12.11 -21.44
C LYS A 695 -8.19 10.60 -21.22
N ILE A 696 -9.26 10.05 -20.66
CA ILE A 696 -9.45 8.62 -20.52
C ILE A 696 -10.22 8.07 -21.72
N ASN A 697 -9.91 6.84 -22.10
CA ASN A 697 -10.70 6.08 -23.05
C ASN A 697 -10.93 4.69 -22.45
N HIS A 698 -11.80 4.63 -21.45
CA HIS A 698 -12.27 3.37 -20.89
C HIS A 698 -13.79 3.40 -20.78
N ARG A 699 -14.39 2.21 -20.87
CA ARG A 699 -15.82 2.03 -20.62
C ARG A 699 -15.98 1.53 -19.19
N GLU A 700 -17.08 1.89 -18.55
CA GLU A 700 -17.45 1.28 -17.27
C GLU A 700 -17.49 -0.24 -17.42
N GLN A 701 -16.78 -0.92 -16.52
CA GLN A 701 -16.70 -2.38 -16.47
C GLN A 701 -17.08 -2.83 -15.07
N ARG A 702 -17.54 -4.08 -14.97
CA ARG A 702 -17.77 -4.72 -13.68
C ARG A 702 -16.47 -5.34 -13.20
N SER A 703 -16.20 -5.22 -11.90
CA SER A 703 -15.09 -5.92 -11.27
C SER A 703 -15.37 -7.42 -11.24
N ASN A 704 -14.29 -8.22 -11.26
CA ASN A 704 -14.37 -9.65 -11.00
C ASN A 704 -14.64 -9.94 -9.52
N LEU A 705 -14.36 -8.97 -8.63
CA LEU A 705 -14.70 -9.06 -7.22
C LEU A 705 -16.18 -8.72 -7.03
N ALA A 706 -16.88 -9.56 -6.27
CA ALA A 706 -18.27 -9.35 -5.93
C ALA A 706 -18.54 -9.53 -4.45
N LEU A 707 -19.50 -8.77 -3.93
CA LEU A 707 -20.02 -8.93 -2.59
C LEU A 707 -20.96 -10.12 -2.53
N VAL A 708 -20.76 -10.97 -1.53
CA VAL A 708 -21.62 -12.12 -1.22
C VAL A 708 -22.41 -11.86 0.06
N LYS A 709 -21.79 -11.26 1.08
CA LYS A 709 -22.46 -10.94 2.34
C LYS A 709 -21.92 -9.65 2.94
N PHE A 710 -22.81 -8.80 3.44
CA PHE A 710 -22.48 -7.61 4.21
C PHE A 710 -23.60 -7.32 5.21
N GLU A 711 -23.36 -7.64 6.48
CA GLU A 711 -24.38 -7.50 7.53
C GLU A 711 -23.75 -7.15 8.86
N GLY A 712 -24.53 -6.56 9.76
CA GLY A 712 -24.07 -6.28 11.11
C GLY A 712 -24.99 -5.32 11.85
N VAL A 713 -24.55 -4.91 13.03
CA VAL A 713 -25.26 -3.90 13.84
C VAL A 713 -24.39 -2.65 13.91
N ARG A 714 -24.97 -1.49 13.58
CA ARG A 714 -24.31 -0.20 13.82
C ARG A 714 -24.48 0.20 15.29
N ALA A 715 -23.65 -0.38 16.15
CA ALA A 715 -23.58 -0.08 17.59
C ALA A 715 -22.14 -0.23 18.08
N PRO A 716 -21.73 0.51 19.14
CA PRO A 716 -20.43 0.30 19.79
C PRO A 716 -20.25 -1.16 20.23
N GLU A 717 -19.01 -1.66 20.20
CA GLU A 717 -18.66 -3.02 20.62
C GLU A 717 -19.41 -4.13 19.87
N SER A 718 -19.83 -3.87 18.63
CA SER A 718 -20.48 -4.84 17.76
C SER A 718 -19.58 -5.29 16.60
N ILE A 719 -20.13 -6.14 15.73
CA ILE A 719 -19.44 -6.73 14.60
C ILE A 719 -20.17 -6.47 13.28
N VAL A 720 -19.38 -6.38 12.21
CA VAL A 720 -19.82 -6.40 10.82
C VAL A 720 -19.18 -7.60 10.14
N TYR A 721 -19.97 -8.41 9.45
CA TYR A 721 -19.48 -9.53 8.67
C TYR A 721 -19.43 -9.16 7.18
N ILE A 722 -18.28 -9.41 6.56
CA ILE A 722 -18.03 -9.18 5.13
C ILE A 722 -17.64 -10.50 4.50
N LYS A 723 -18.22 -10.81 3.33
CA LYS A 723 -17.79 -11.91 2.48
C LYS A 723 -17.78 -11.47 1.03
N THR A 724 -16.67 -11.68 0.35
CA THR A 724 -16.53 -11.44 -1.09
C THR A 724 -16.14 -12.72 -1.83
N GLU A 725 -16.32 -12.71 -3.14
CA GLU A 725 -15.86 -13.78 -4.02
C GLU A 725 -15.28 -13.17 -5.29
N SER A 726 -14.10 -13.65 -5.70
CA SER A 726 -13.50 -13.32 -7.00
C SER A 726 -14.01 -14.30 -8.06
N GLY A 727 -14.54 -13.79 -9.17
CA GLY A 727 -14.81 -14.61 -10.35
C GLY A 727 -13.51 -15.21 -10.91
N LYS A 728 -13.56 -16.45 -11.41
CA LYS A 728 -12.45 -17.03 -12.18
C LYS A 728 -12.26 -16.22 -13.46
N GLN A 729 -11.05 -15.69 -13.67
CA GLN A 729 -10.61 -15.09 -14.93
C GLN A 729 -10.49 -16.15 -16.03
#